data_AF-A0ABD3IIX2-F1
#
_entry.id   AF-A0ABD3IIX2-F1
#
_cell.length_a   1.000
_cell.length_b   1.000
_cell.length_c   1.000
_cell.angle_alpha   90.00
_cell.angle_beta   90.00
_cell.angle_gamma   90.00
#
_symmetry.space_group_name_H-M   'P 1'
#
loop_
_entity.id
_entity.type
_entity.pdbx_description
1 polymer ?
#
loop_
_entity_poly.entity_id
_entity_poly.type
_entity_poly.pdbx_seq_one_letter_code
_entity_poly.pdbx_strand_id
1 'polypeptide(L)'
;MAAEKVYHNKGGAIHVDIACDVDLVRLALSLTSLPVLDLIKRTKKLMADVVLSVTVPHTLPLNEQICYHLATAGIGPALNKLNDRSHASGPEEYLGQAVLLADSFAQQFRPITDERPKVLLPLVNVPMIDYTLEWLASAGVEEVFVFCCAHAKQVTSHLEHSRWTSQSNFTVTPIESRDCVSAGDALRVIDQRGVVRGDFILISGDTVSNMSLKEVLKEHQERRKKDKLAVMTMVYRRCKPHPLIYQTRLGSEQLLLVVDPSTKQLLHYDSMKEAGGRESTKQQTLARQVVLERSLLADRPAVQLCSDVQDCYIDICSPEVLLLFTDNFDYQHLRRDFVRGLLSDEILGNKIHTYEIIGDYAARIDNLRAYDVVSKDIIHRWTYPMVPDIRFASPETGIKIGRSNIYKEDGLVLAPTTIIGPSTVVGSGTSISDNTIIRNSVIGRGCTIGSNVVIEGSHIWNNVTICDNVQIRHAVVCDGVNLKARAIIQPGVVLSFKVVIGEDFTVPAYSKISLVLQRHEEENSDEELEYAEAASGVAGSAPSPLYDGMNGSQADDGEETPQSPRWDPLQVGLGGAGCKWSTGQDDEWRHSVAPIPPEKIKEIVAREEEAELEDAARDMTTSSRKDNVEEQPDDDDDEDADEEDDSLFFDKEVEALFSRAVTGESSAENVVLEVDGLKLAYDRSFSDCAGAMFRALLNLAAQGPQTTSRELVQNTKQVLLQWGPLLRRFLKHQDDEMEVLLVFEEVCTEDRKEYAPVFASVLQELYDKDVISEEAIIAWASEKQHGDESDKIFVKQCERFIQWLQEASEEDDEGGEEA
;
A
#
# COMPACT_ATOMS: atom_id res chain seq x y z
N MET A 1 18.18 -9.66 -66.06
CA MET A 1 17.37 -8.55 -66.61
C MET A 1 16.05 -8.59 -65.87
N ALA A 2 15.49 -7.59 -65.19
CA ALA A 2 15.73 -6.18 -64.92
C ALA A 2 14.92 -5.91 -63.61
N ALA A 3 14.96 -4.82 -62.84
CA ALA A 3 15.64 -3.54 -62.82
C ALA A 3 15.71 -3.16 -61.32
N GLU A 4 16.84 -2.62 -60.87
CA GLU A 4 17.00 -2.06 -59.53
C GLU A 4 16.11 -0.82 -59.35
N LYS A 5 15.34 -0.79 -58.26
CA LYS A 5 14.91 0.48 -57.65
C LYS A 5 15.62 0.61 -56.31
N VAL A 6 16.76 1.30 -56.34
CA VAL A 6 17.48 1.74 -55.13
C VAL A 6 16.84 3.05 -54.68
N TYR A 7 16.18 3.03 -53.52
CA TYR A 7 15.84 4.26 -52.80
C TYR A 7 16.98 4.59 -51.83
N HIS A 8 17.71 5.66 -52.11
CA HIS A 8 18.64 6.25 -51.15
C HIS A 8 17.85 7.11 -50.16
N ASN A 9 17.74 6.65 -48.91
CA ASN A 9 17.51 7.55 -47.79
C ASN A 9 18.59 7.30 -46.73
N LYS A 10 19.20 8.38 -46.26
CA LYS A 10 20.40 8.36 -45.41
C LYS A 10 20.02 7.81 -44.02
N GLY A 11 20.63 6.69 -43.64
CA GLY A 11 20.59 6.16 -42.27
C GLY A 11 19.45 5.19 -41.99
N GLY A 12 19.38 4.06 -42.70
CA GLY A 12 18.41 3.00 -42.40
C GLY A 12 18.79 1.70 -43.10
N ALA A 13 18.71 0.58 -42.38
CA ALA A 13 19.05 -0.75 -42.87
C ALA A 13 18.33 -1.09 -44.19
N ILE A 14 19.04 -1.71 -45.13
CA ILE A 14 18.48 -2.17 -46.40
C ILE A 14 17.72 -3.47 -46.14
N HIS A 15 16.40 -3.40 -46.02
CA HIS A 15 15.54 -4.58 -46.01
C HIS A 15 15.35 -5.10 -47.44
N VAL A 16 15.75 -6.35 -47.69
CA VAL A 16 15.47 -7.08 -48.94
C VAL A 16 14.51 -8.20 -48.58
N ASP A 17 13.23 -8.05 -48.95
CA ASP A 17 12.24 -9.10 -48.78
C ASP A 17 12.41 -10.17 -49.86
N ILE A 18 12.81 -11.38 -49.44
CA ILE A 18 13.04 -12.55 -50.31
C ILE A 18 11.72 -13.33 -50.55
N ALA A 19 10.57 -12.81 -50.11
CA ALA A 19 9.33 -13.57 -49.97
C ALA A 19 8.54 -13.87 -51.27
N CYS A 20 9.08 -13.62 -52.47
CA CYS A 20 8.32 -13.81 -53.73
C CYS A 20 8.85 -14.88 -54.68
N ASP A 21 9.92 -15.61 -54.34
CA ASP A 21 10.46 -16.67 -55.22
C ASP A 21 10.18 -18.09 -54.66
N VAL A 22 9.28 -18.79 -55.35
CA VAL A 22 8.77 -20.12 -54.98
C VAL A 22 9.88 -21.19 -55.01
N ASP A 23 10.90 -21.02 -55.86
CA ASP A 23 12.01 -21.96 -55.96
C ASP A 23 12.99 -21.79 -54.78
N LEU A 24 13.15 -20.57 -54.27
CA LEU A 24 13.95 -20.28 -53.08
C LEU A 24 13.28 -20.75 -51.79
N VAL A 25 11.96 -20.64 -51.69
CA VAL A 25 11.17 -21.17 -50.56
C VAL A 25 11.22 -22.71 -50.52
N ARG A 26 11.17 -23.38 -51.67
CA ARG A 26 11.37 -24.84 -51.73
C ARG A 26 12.78 -25.26 -51.34
N LEU A 27 13.78 -24.48 -51.75
CA LEU A 27 15.16 -24.72 -51.34
C LEU A 27 15.31 -24.57 -49.81
N ALA A 28 14.72 -23.51 -49.23
CA ALA A 28 14.73 -23.25 -47.78
C ALA A 28 14.10 -24.37 -46.95
N LEU A 29 12.99 -24.96 -47.43
CA LEU A 29 12.35 -26.10 -46.77
C LEU A 29 13.18 -27.40 -46.82
N SER A 30 14.12 -27.51 -47.77
CA SER A 30 14.99 -28.68 -47.93
C SER A 30 16.34 -28.57 -47.20
N LEU A 31 16.64 -27.40 -46.63
CA LEU A 31 17.93 -27.10 -46.00
C LEU A 31 17.91 -27.51 -44.52
N THR A 32 18.80 -28.44 -44.15
CA THR A 32 19.15 -28.69 -42.75
C THR A 32 20.10 -27.61 -42.22
N SER A 33 20.29 -27.52 -40.89
CA SER A 33 21.06 -26.44 -40.24
C SER A 33 22.52 -26.29 -40.72
N LEU A 34 23.13 -27.38 -41.21
CA LEU A 34 24.53 -27.42 -41.63
C LEU A 34 24.84 -26.62 -42.91
N PRO A 35 24.13 -26.81 -44.05
CA PRO A 35 24.35 -26.00 -45.25
C PRO A 35 24.00 -24.51 -45.06
N VAL A 36 23.05 -24.17 -44.19
CA VAL A 36 22.73 -22.77 -43.85
C VAL A 36 23.90 -22.11 -43.11
N LEU A 37 24.50 -22.80 -42.14
CA LEU A 37 25.70 -22.33 -41.44
C LEU A 37 26.92 -22.18 -42.35
N ASP A 38 27.11 -23.07 -43.32
CA ASP A 38 28.22 -22.95 -44.28
C ASP A 38 28.00 -21.78 -45.25
N LEU A 39 26.76 -21.52 -45.66
CA LEU A 39 26.39 -20.37 -46.46
C LEU A 39 26.66 -19.06 -45.70
N ILE A 40 26.19 -18.96 -44.44
CA ILE A 40 26.42 -17.78 -43.58
C ILE A 40 27.92 -17.52 -43.39
N LYS A 41 28.73 -18.57 -43.16
CA LYS A 41 30.18 -18.43 -43.04
C LYS A 41 30.84 -17.92 -44.33
N ARG A 42 30.39 -18.39 -45.51
CA ARG A 42 30.91 -17.91 -46.80
C ARG A 42 30.47 -16.47 -47.09
N THR A 43 29.23 -16.11 -46.79
CA THR A 43 28.70 -14.76 -47.00
C THR A 43 29.38 -13.75 -46.07
N LYS A 44 29.60 -14.09 -44.79
CA LYS A 44 30.37 -13.26 -43.84
C LYS A 44 31.84 -13.11 -44.24
N LYS A 45 32.39 -14.08 -44.98
CA LYS A 45 33.76 -14.00 -45.53
C LYS A 45 33.85 -13.09 -46.76
N LEU A 46 32.76 -12.92 -47.51
CA LEU A 46 32.66 -12.05 -48.68
C LEU A 46 32.22 -10.62 -48.32
N MET A 47 31.39 -10.45 -47.28
CA MET A 47 30.89 -9.17 -46.81
C MET A 47 31.08 -9.08 -45.29
N ALA A 48 32.27 -8.67 -44.86
CA ALA A 48 32.65 -8.63 -43.45
C ALA A 48 31.96 -7.50 -42.66
N ASP A 49 31.56 -6.42 -43.34
CA ASP A 49 31.09 -5.17 -42.72
C ASP A 49 29.56 -5.04 -42.63
N VAL A 50 28.81 -6.09 -42.99
CA VAL A 50 27.33 -6.09 -42.96
C VAL A 50 26.83 -7.09 -41.91
N VAL A 51 26.01 -6.61 -40.98
CA VAL A 51 25.34 -7.46 -39.97
C VAL A 51 24.17 -8.19 -40.63
N LEU A 52 24.32 -9.51 -40.80
CA LEU A 52 23.27 -10.38 -41.33
C LEU A 52 22.42 -10.92 -40.18
N SER A 53 21.16 -10.48 -40.10
CA SER A 53 20.10 -11.08 -39.29
C SER A 53 19.37 -12.11 -40.14
N VAL A 54 19.35 -13.38 -39.73
CA VAL A 54 18.55 -14.44 -40.37
C VAL A 54 17.62 -15.00 -39.32
N THR A 55 16.33 -14.67 -39.42
CA THR A 55 15.26 -15.29 -38.63
C THR A 55 14.93 -16.66 -39.23
N VAL A 56 15.37 -17.73 -38.58
CA VAL A 56 14.91 -19.09 -38.88
C VAL A 56 13.74 -19.39 -37.94
N PRO A 57 12.61 -19.93 -38.40
CA PRO A 57 11.57 -20.42 -37.51
C PRO A 57 12.10 -21.66 -36.78
N HIS A 58 12.40 -21.54 -35.49
CA HIS A 58 12.96 -22.63 -34.69
C HIS A 58 11.85 -23.48 -34.06
N THR A 59 11.80 -24.77 -34.40
CA THR A 59 10.85 -25.75 -33.85
C THR A 59 11.37 -26.53 -32.64
N LEU A 60 12.56 -26.22 -32.09
CA LEU A 60 13.17 -26.96 -30.97
C LEU A 60 13.76 -26.03 -29.89
N PRO A 61 13.55 -26.30 -28.58
CA PRO A 61 14.12 -25.53 -27.47
C PRO A 61 15.66 -25.56 -27.43
N LEU A 62 16.27 -24.49 -26.89
CA LEU A 62 17.73 -24.26 -26.85
C LEU A 62 18.52 -25.44 -26.26
N ASN A 63 17.95 -26.14 -25.28
CA ASN A 63 18.58 -27.25 -24.57
C ASN A 63 18.80 -28.46 -25.49
N GLU A 64 17.87 -28.73 -26.40
CA GLU A 64 17.96 -29.82 -27.38
C GLU A 64 18.94 -29.47 -28.51
N GLN A 65 19.04 -28.18 -28.85
CA GLN A 65 20.03 -27.69 -29.81
C GLN A 65 21.46 -27.88 -29.30
N ILE A 66 21.71 -27.64 -28.01
CA ILE A 66 23.02 -27.83 -27.36
C ILE A 66 23.41 -29.31 -27.33
N CYS A 67 22.49 -30.21 -26.96
CA CYS A 67 22.72 -31.65 -26.96
C CYS A 67 23.04 -32.18 -28.37
N TYR A 68 22.34 -31.70 -29.39
CA TYR A 68 22.61 -32.07 -30.79
C TYR A 68 23.96 -31.55 -31.27
N HIS A 69 24.36 -30.34 -30.85
CA HIS A 69 25.64 -29.74 -31.20
C HIS A 69 26.83 -30.48 -30.57
N LEU A 70 26.68 -30.93 -29.32
CA LEU A 70 27.70 -31.73 -28.63
C LEU A 70 27.83 -33.14 -29.24
N ALA A 71 26.72 -33.74 -29.68
CA ALA A 71 26.72 -35.02 -30.38
C ALA A 71 27.36 -34.96 -31.78
N THR A 72 27.17 -33.86 -32.51
CA THR A 72 27.75 -33.65 -33.85
C THR A 72 29.21 -33.21 -33.84
N ALA A 73 29.71 -32.66 -32.72
CA ALA A 73 31.11 -32.26 -32.56
C ALA A 73 32.08 -33.44 -32.28
N GLY A 74 31.59 -34.68 -32.19
CA GLY A 74 32.44 -35.87 -32.03
C GLY A 74 33.17 -35.95 -30.68
N ILE A 75 32.77 -35.14 -29.69
CA ILE A 75 33.31 -35.20 -28.33
C ILE A 75 32.46 -36.18 -27.52
N GLY A 76 32.74 -37.47 -27.71
CA GLY A 76 32.31 -38.56 -26.85
C GLY A 76 33.00 -39.85 -27.30
N PRO A 77 33.91 -40.42 -26.50
CA PRO A 77 33.54 -41.03 -25.22
C PRO A 77 34.57 -40.76 -24.11
N ALA A 78 34.39 -39.69 -23.35
CA ALA A 78 35.05 -39.51 -22.04
C ALA A 78 34.08 -39.09 -20.92
N LEU A 79 32.81 -38.82 -21.24
CA LEU A 79 31.76 -38.48 -20.26
C LEU A 79 30.84 -39.66 -19.88
N ASN A 80 30.90 -40.78 -20.60
CA ASN A 80 30.09 -41.98 -20.28
C ASN A 80 30.61 -42.81 -19.08
N LYS A 81 31.65 -42.36 -18.37
CA LYS A 81 32.04 -42.92 -17.06
C LYS A 81 31.63 -42.08 -15.86
N LEU A 82 31.04 -40.89 -16.09
CA LEU A 82 30.50 -40.04 -15.02
C LEU A 82 28.97 -40.15 -14.91
N ASN A 83 28.26 -40.56 -15.98
CA ASN A 83 26.79 -40.73 -15.97
C ASN A 83 26.28 -42.14 -15.63
N ASP A 84 27.14 -43.15 -15.47
CA ASP A 84 26.71 -44.54 -15.17
C ASP A 84 26.63 -44.85 -13.66
N ARG A 85 26.69 -43.83 -12.80
CA ARG A 85 26.41 -43.94 -11.35
C ARG A 85 25.15 -43.20 -10.89
N SER A 86 24.38 -42.59 -11.79
CA SER A 86 23.14 -41.86 -11.45
C SER A 86 21.86 -42.56 -11.93
N HIS A 87 21.92 -43.84 -12.31
CA HIS A 87 20.72 -44.66 -12.51
C HIS A 87 20.54 -45.67 -11.36
N ALA A 88 20.31 -45.12 -10.16
CA ALA A 88 19.73 -45.85 -9.02
C ALA A 88 19.14 -44.89 -7.95
N SER A 89 18.42 -43.85 -8.37
CA SER A 89 17.47 -43.08 -7.53
C SER A 89 16.60 -42.23 -8.46
N GLY A 90 15.30 -42.09 -8.17
CA GLY A 90 14.30 -41.48 -9.06
C GLY A 90 14.54 -39.99 -9.40
N PRO A 91 13.71 -39.37 -10.26
CA PRO A 91 13.85 -37.96 -10.61
C PRO A 91 13.45 -37.13 -9.39
N GLU A 92 14.40 -36.46 -8.76
CA GLU A 92 14.10 -35.34 -7.85
C GLU A 92 13.72 -34.13 -8.71
N GLU A 93 12.44 -33.73 -8.66
CA GLU A 93 11.97 -32.47 -9.23
C GLU A 93 12.60 -31.32 -8.43
N TYR A 94 13.51 -30.57 -9.05
CA TYR A 94 14.20 -29.42 -8.45
C TYR A 94 13.22 -28.26 -8.25
N LEU A 95 13.24 -27.66 -7.05
CA LEU A 95 12.43 -26.48 -6.72
C LEU A 95 13.20 -25.22 -7.13
N GLY A 96 12.49 -24.25 -7.72
CA GLY A 96 13.07 -23.05 -8.35
C GLY A 96 13.59 -21.98 -7.39
N GLN A 97 13.49 -20.72 -7.82
CA GLN A 97 13.99 -19.55 -7.10
C GLN A 97 12.93 -19.03 -6.10
N ALA A 98 13.36 -18.38 -5.02
CA ALA A 98 12.49 -17.67 -4.10
C ALA A 98 12.96 -16.21 -3.89
N VAL A 99 12.00 -15.32 -3.71
CA VAL A 99 12.18 -13.92 -3.35
C VAL A 99 11.62 -13.74 -1.94
N LEU A 100 12.49 -13.38 -1.01
CA LEU A 100 12.15 -13.13 0.38
C LEU A 100 12.20 -11.62 0.64
N LEU A 101 11.06 -11.01 0.92
CA LEU A 101 10.94 -9.62 1.35
C LEU A 101 11.31 -9.53 2.82
N ALA A 102 12.53 -9.09 3.11
CA ALA A 102 13.04 -8.99 4.49
C ALA A 102 12.50 -7.75 5.22
N ASP A 103 11.88 -6.84 4.47
CA ASP A 103 11.20 -5.67 5.01
C ASP A 103 9.70 -5.84 4.85
N SER A 104 8.96 -5.68 5.95
CA SER A 104 7.51 -5.79 5.92
C SER A 104 6.82 -4.46 5.60
N PHE A 105 7.59 -3.36 5.49
CA PHE A 105 7.08 -1.99 5.28
C PHE A 105 5.95 -1.61 6.25
N ALA A 106 5.99 -2.18 7.46
CA ALA A 106 4.91 -2.10 8.44
C ALA A 106 5.41 -1.45 9.72
N GLN A 107 4.62 -0.52 10.25
CA GLN A 107 4.99 0.28 11.42
C GLN A 107 4.53 -0.31 12.76
N GLN A 108 3.80 -1.43 12.74
CA GLN A 108 3.10 -1.99 13.90
C GLN A 108 4.03 -2.41 15.07
N PHE A 109 5.31 -2.65 14.77
CA PHE A 109 6.33 -3.01 15.76
C PHE A 109 7.15 -1.80 16.26
N ARG A 110 6.84 -0.56 15.83
CA ARG A 110 7.46 0.63 16.42
C ARG A 110 7.13 0.72 17.93
N PRO A 111 8.12 1.05 18.77
CA PRO A 111 9.46 1.61 18.46
C PRO A 111 10.60 0.57 18.29
N ILE A 112 10.32 -0.73 18.35
CA ILE A 112 11.37 -1.78 18.31
C ILE A 112 12.08 -1.78 16.95
N THR A 113 11.30 -1.64 15.87
CA THR A 113 11.81 -1.73 14.50
C THR A 113 12.73 -0.59 14.07
N ASP A 114 12.73 0.51 14.81
CA ASP A 114 13.60 1.66 14.51
C ASP A 114 15.07 1.34 14.80
N GLU A 115 15.35 0.44 15.76
CA GLU A 115 16.72 0.02 16.12
C GLU A 115 17.15 -1.27 15.40
N ARG A 116 16.24 -2.23 15.23
CA ARG A 116 16.52 -3.54 14.60
C ARG A 116 15.40 -3.92 13.64
N PRO A 117 15.71 -4.38 12.41
CA PRO A 117 14.68 -4.77 11.45
C PRO A 117 13.85 -5.96 11.96
N LYS A 118 12.56 -5.98 11.59
CA LYS A 118 11.56 -6.94 12.07
C LYS A 118 12.00 -8.40 11.91
N VAL A 119 12.60 -8.74 10.78
CA VAL A 119 13.02 -10.12 10.47
C VAL A 119 14.18 -10.63 11.33
N LEU A 120 14.91 -9.73 12.01
CA LEU A 120 15.97 -10.08 12.96
C LEU A 120 15.48 -10.12 14.41
N LEU A 121 14.19 -9.85 14.66
CA LEU A 121 13.64 -9.98 16.00
C LEU A 121 13.61 -11.47 16.41
N PRO A 122 13.98 -11.79 17.66
CA PRO A 122 14.15 -13.18 18.09
C PRO A 122 12.81 -13.83 18.42
N LEU A 123 12.32 -14.73 17.58
CA LEU A 123 11.19 -15.61 17.84
C LEU A 123 11.68 -16.89 18.53
N VAL A 124 11.30 -17.11 19.80
CA VAL A 124 11.77 -18.27 20.60
C VAL A 124 13.32 -18.40 20.57
N ASN A 125 14.01 -17.28 20.80
CA ASN A 125 15.47 -17.13 20.80
C ASN A 125 16.19 -17.33 19.44
N VAL A 126 15.44 -17.42 18.33
CA VAL A 126 15.97 -17.54 16.97
C VAL A 126 15.43 -16.40 16.10
N PRO A 127 16.24 -15.71 15.28
CA PRO A 127 15.75 -14.68 14.37
C PRO A 127 14.65 -15.20 13.42
N MET A 128 13.62 -14.40 13.15
CA MET A 128 12.49 -14.80 12.29
C MET A 128 12.94 -15.25 10.89
N ILE A 129 13.93 -14.57 10.31
CA ILE A 129 14.47 -14.91 8.98
C ILE A 129 15.04 -16.34 8.91
N ASP A 130 15.56 -16.87 10.02
CA ASP A 130 16.15 -18.21 10.03
C ASP A 130 15.05 -19.29 9.98
N TYR A 131 13.84 -19.01 10.49
CA TYR A 131 12.69 -19.92 10.33
C TYR A 131 12.23 -20.00 8.88
N THR A 132 12.13 -18.85 8.19
CA THR A 132 11.76 -18.80 6.77
C THR A 132 12.80 -19.49 5.90
N LEU A 133 14.10 -19.20 6.11
CA LEU A 133 15.18 -19.79 5.33
C LEU A 133 15.31 -21.30 5.54
N GLU A 134 15.19 -21.79 6.78
CA GLU A 134 15.22 -23.24 7.04
C GLU A 134 14.01 -23.94 6.42
N TRP A 135 12.84 -23.31 6.43
CA TRP A 135 11.68 -23.85 5.74
C TRP A 135 11.89 -23.93 4.22
N LEU A 136 12.38 -22.86 3.57
CA LEU A 136 12.68 -22.86 2.13
C LEU A 136 13.74 -23.92 1.77
N ALA A 137 14.78 -24.06 2.58
CA ALA A 137 15.81 -25.08 2.40
C ALA A 137 15.21 -26.50 2.55
N SER A 138 14.34 -26.73 3.55
CA SER A 138 13.68 -28.02 3.76
C SER A 138 12.68 -28.38 2.65
N ALA A 139 12.08 -27.36 2.02
CA ALA A 139 11.17 -27.53 0.89
C ALA A 139 11.90 -27.89 -0.42
N GLY A 140 13.20 -27.58 -0.50
CA GLY A 140 14.07 -27.90 -1.63
C GLY A 140 14.35 -26.74 -2.59
N VAL A 141 14.16 -25.49 -2.16
CA VAL A 141 14.54 -24.29 -2.93
C VAL A 141 16.05 -24.23 -3.08
N GLU A 142 16.58 -23.79 -4.22
CA GLU A 142 18.03 -23.72 -4.49
C GLU A 142 18.63 -22.32 -4.30
N GLU A 143 17.87 -21.28 -4.67
CA GLU A 143 18.34 -19.89 -4.69
C GLU A 143 17.28 -18.97 -4.08
N VAL A 144 17.69 -18.20 -3.07
CA VAL A 144 16.85 -17.23 -2.36
C VAL A 144 17.44 -15.84 -2.48
N PHE A 145 16.65 -14.90 -2.99
CA PHE A 145 16.96 -13.48 -3.04
C PHE A 145 16.32 -12.78 -1.85
N VAL A 146 17.14 -12.29 -0.92
CA VAL A 146 16.67 -11.58 0.27
C VAL A 146 16.69 -10.09 -0.01
N PHE A 147 15.54 -9.48 -0.20
CA PHE A 147 15.42 -8.05 -0.44
C PHE A 147 15.39 -7.28 0.88
N CYS A 148 16.28 -6.30 1.05
CA CYS A 148 16.37 -5.48 2.26
C CYS A 148 16.43 -3.98 1.93
N CYS A 149 15.65 -3.18 2.64
CA CYS A 149 15.73 -1.71 2.61
C CYS A 149 16.23 -1.17 3.95
N ALA A 150 15.39 -1.19 4.99
CA ALA A 150 15.75 -0.68 6.30
C ALA A 150 16.81 -1.57 6.97
N HIS A 151 17.83 -0.93 7.55
CA HIS A 151 18.92 -1.62 8.26
C HIS A 151 19.58 -2.75 7.45
N ALA A 152 19.63 -2.64 6.11
CA ALA A 152 20.15 -3.69 5.22
C ALA A 152 21.52 -4.25 5.66
N LYS A 153 22.42 -3.38 6.14
CA LYS A 153 23.73 -3.78 6.68
C LYS A 153 23.62 -4.79 7.83
N GLN A 154 22.64 -4.64 8.73
CA GLN A 154 22.44 -5.58 9.84
C GLN A 154 21.99 -6.94 9.32
N VAL A 155 21.08 -6.96 8.34
CA VAL A 155 20.59 -8.21 7.73
C VAL A 155 21.70 -8.92 6.96
N THR A 156 22.44 -8.20 6.12
CA THR A 156 23.59 -8.74 5.40
C THR A 156 24.64 -9.29 6.36
N SER A 157 24.97 -8.55 7.44
CA SER A 157 25.90 -9.02 8.46
C SER A 157 25.40 -10.30 9.15
N HIS A 158 24.12 -10.39 9.48
CA HIS A 158 23.54 -11.61 10.06
C HIS A 158 23.65 -12.79 9.09
N LEU A 159 23.31 -12.60 7.82
CA LEU A 159 23.39 -13.63 6.79
C LEU A 159 24.84 -14.11 6.57
N GLU A 160 25.82 -13.20 6.53
CA GLU A 160 27.24 -13.55 6.37
C GLU A 160 27.80 -14.39 7.54
N HIS A 161 27.33 -14.13 8.77
CA HIS A 161 27.74 -14.90 9.96
C HIS A 161 26.92 -16.18 10.15
N SER A 162 25.84 -16.35 9.39
CA SER A 162 24.95 -17.50 9.48
C SER A 162 25.51 -18.72 8.72
N ARG A 163 24.87 -19.88 8.92
CA ARG A 163 25.20 -21.10 8.16
C ARG A 163 24.84 -21.00 6.66
N TRP A 164 24.02 -20.04 6.27
CA TRP A 164 23.42 -19.96 4.94
C TRP A 164 24.43 -19.66 3.83
N THR A 165 25.52 -18.93 4.15
CA THR A 165 26.59 -18.63 3.18
C THR A 165 27.48 -19.83 2.85
N SER A 166 27.48 -20.86 3.70
CA SER A 166 28.41 -22.01 3.59
C SER A 166 27.80 -23.26 2.95
N GLN A 167 26.53 -23.23 2.54
CA GLN A 167 25.83 -24.40 1.98
C GLN A 167 26.01 -24.50 0.47
N SER A 168 26.29 -25.71 -0.04
CA SER A 168 26.52 -25.96 -1.47
C SER A 168 25.23 -26.06 -2.29
N ASN A 169 24.11 -26.41 -1.67
CA ASN A 169 22.85 -26.73 -2.36
C ASN A 169 21.76 -25.66 -2.13
N PHE A 170 22.06 -24.62 -1.35
CA PHE A 170 21.14 -23.55 -0.99
C PHE A 170 21.92 -22.24 -0.95
N THR A 171 21.59 -21.31 -1.83
CA THR A 171 22.30 -20.03 -1.98
C THR A 171 21.39 -18.89 -1.58
N VAL A 172 21.90 -18.01 -0.71
CA VAL A 172 21.18 -16.83 -0.23
C VAL A 172 21.92 -15.59 -0.68
N THR A 173 21.27 -14.77 -1.51
CA THR A 173 21.85 -13.55 -2.06
C THR A 173 21.07 -12.32 -1.56
N PRO A 174 21.69 -11.44 -0.75
CA PRO A 174 21.05 -10.21 -0.33
C PRO A 174 21.01 -9.18 -1.46
N ILE A 175 19.85 -8.54 -1.64
CA ILE A 175 19.59 -7.44 -2.58
C ILE A 175 19.30 -6.20 -1.74
N GLU A 176 20.23 -5.25 -1.72
CA GLU A 176 20.03 -3.96 -1.06
C GLU A 176 19.51 -2.91 -2.04
N SER A 177 18.55 -2.11 -1.58
CA SER A 177 18.08 -0.87 -2.20
C SER A 177 17.73 0.14 -1.10
N ARG A 178 18.00 1.43 -1.30
CA ARG A 178 17.71 2.49 -0.32
C ARG A 178 16.48 3.32 -0.64
N ASP A 179 16.06 3.28 -1.90
CA ASP A 179 15.01 4.15 -2.43
C ASP A 179 13.63 3.47 -2.43
N CYS A 180 13.52 2.26 -1.87
CA CYS A 180 12.29 1.47 -1.88
C CYS A 180 11.48 1.71 -0.62
N VAL A 181 10.24 2.17 -0.81
CA VAL A 181 9.32 2.49 0.29
C VAL A 181 8.23 1.42 0.40
N SER A 182 8.01 0.63 -0.66
CA SER A 182 6.97 -0.39 -0.74
C SER A 182 7.45 -1.76 -1.22
N ALA A 183 6.56 -2.75 -1.10
CA ALA A 183 6.78 -4.08 -1.66
C ALA A 183 6.76 -4.06 -3.20
N GLY A 184 5.95 -3.20 -3.82
CA GLY A 184 5.91 -3.02 -5.28
C GLY A 184 7.23 -2.50 -5.82
N ASP A 185 7.84 -1.51 -5.17
CA ASP A 185 9.16 -1.01 -5.54
C ASP A 185 10.25 -2.09 -5.43
N ALA A 186 10.17 -2.92 -4.39
CA ALA A 186 11.09 -4.04 -4.23
C ALA A 186 11.01 -5.01 -5.43
N LEU A 187 9.80 -5.34 -5.88
CA LEU A 187 9.58 -6.22 -7.03
C LEU A 187 10.07 -5.59 -8.34
N ARG A 188 9.87 -4.28 -8.55
CA ARG A 188 10.41 -3.54 -9.71
C ARG A 188 11.94 -3.57 -9.74
N VAL A 189 12.59 -3.37 -8.60
CA VAL A 189 14.06 -3.45 -8.52
C VAL A 189 14.57 -4.86 -8.81
N ILE A 190 13.83 -5.88 -8.37
CA ILE A 190 14.17 -7.29 -8.66
C ILE A 190 14.05 -7.57 -10.16
N ASP A 191 13.00 -7.06 -10.81
CA ASP A 191 12.81 -7.16 -12.26
C ASP A 191 13.94 -6.49 -13.04
N GLN A 192 14.30 -5.25 -12.66
CA GLN A 192 15.40 -4.50 -13.27
C GLN A 192 16.75 -5.23 -13.19
N ARG A 193 16.97 -6.03 -12.13
CA ARG A 193 18.19 -6.84 -11.99
C ARG A 193 18.14 -8.14 -12.81
N GLY A 194 16.97 -8.55 -13.29
CA GLY A 194 16.81 -9.74 -14.14
C GLY A 194 17.23 -11.04 -13.46
N VAL A 195 17.06 -11.14 -12.13
CA VAL A 195 17.52 -12.30 -11.34
C VAL A 195 16.58 -13.51 -11.44
N VAL A 196 15.29 -13.26 -11.64
CA VAL A 196 14.24 -14.28 -11.71
C VAL A 196 14.11 -14.82 -13.14
N ARG A 197 14.12 -16.15 -13.31
CA ARG A 197 14.13 -16.82 -14.63
C ARG A 197 12.84 -17.59 -14.96
N GLY A 198 12.00 -17.84 -13.97
CA GLY A 198 10.80 -18.65 -14.11
C GLY A 198 9.86 -18.47 -12.91
N ASP A 199 8.93 -19.41 -12.74
CA ASP A 199 8.02 -19.39 -11.59
C ASP A 199 8.84 -19.38 -10.29
N PHE A 200 8.53 -18.42 -9.41
CA PHE A 200 9.27 -18.15 -8.19
C PHE A 200 8.32 -18.04 -7.01
N ILE A 201 8.86 -18.25 -5.81
CA ILE A 201 8.10 -18.13 -4.56
C ILE A 201 8.32 -16.73 -4.02
N LEU A 202 7.25 -15.97 -3.81
CA LEU A 202 7.27 -14.69 -3.12
C LEU A 202 6.84 -14.91 -1.66
N ILE A 203 7.69 -14.52 -0.72
CA ILE A 203 7.45 -14.72 0.71
C ILE A 203 7.92 -13.52 1.52
N SER A 204 7.21 -13.21 2.60
CA SER A 204 7.67 -12.26 3.61
C SER A 204 8.61 -12.93 4.63
N GLY A 205 9.68 -12.25 5.06
CA GLY A 205 10.69 -12.78 5.98
C GLY A 205 10.21 -13.04 7.42
N ASP A 206 8.97 -12.69 7.73
CA ASP A 206 8.29 -12.84 9.04
C ASP A 206 7.29 -14.00 9.08
N THR A 207 7.32 -14.91 8.10
CA THR A 207 6.42 -16.07 8.01
C THR A 207 7.04 -17.35 8.58
N VAL A 208 6.29 -18.10 9.38
CA VAL A 208 6.69 -19.42 9.86
C VAL A 208 5.78 -20.47 9.24
N SER A 209 6.38 -21.47 8.58
CA SER A 209 5.63 -22.57 7.98
C SER A 209 6.39 -23.90 8.01
N ASN A 210 5.64 -24.99 7.92
CA ASN A 210 6.14 -26.35 7.68
C ASN A 210 5.44 -27.04 6.49
N MET A 211 4.73 -26.28 5.65
CA MET A 211 3.96 -26.84 4.54
C MET A 211 4.86 -27.37 3.41
N SER A 212 4.33 -28.31 2.63
CA SER A 212 5.00 -28.82 1.43
C SER A 212 4.79 -27.91 0.20
N LEU A 213 5.84 -27.21 -0.24
CA LEU A 213 5.79 -26.35 -1.43
C LEU A 213 5.70 -27.13 -2.74
N LYS A 214 6.11 -28.41 -2.76
CA LYS A 214 6.13 -29.25 -3.97
C LYS A 214 4.74 -29.44 -4.58
N GLU A 215 3.74 -29.63 -3.72
CA GLU A 215 2.36 -29.85 -4.16
C GLU A 215 1.76 -28.60 -4.80
N VAL A 216 1.96 -27.45 -4.15
CA VAL A 216 1.46 -26.15 -4.62
C VAL A 216 2.12 -25.75 -5.93
N LEU A 217 3.45 -25.92 -6.04
CA LEU A 217 4.19 -25.60 -7.25
C LEU A 217 3.74 -26.47 -8.42
N LYS A 218 3.54 -27.78 -8.19
CA LYS A 218 3.03 -28.69 -9.21
C LYS A 218 1.63 -28.29 -9.69
N GLU A 219 0.72 -27.98 -8.76
CA GLU A 219 -0.64 -27.53 -9.11
C GLU A 219 -0.60 -26.21 -9.89
N HIS A 220 0.27 -25.26 -9.51
CA HIS A 220 0.47 -24.00 -10.24
C HIS A 220 1.02 -24.24 -11.66
N GLN A 221 2.06 -25.06 -11.81
CA GLN A 221 2.65 -25.37 -13.12
C GLN A 221 1.68 -26.12 -14.04
N GLU A 222 0.90 -27.06 -13.51
CA GLU A 222 -0.13 -27.78 -14.27
C GLU A 222 -1.24 -26.84 -14.76
N ARG A 223 -1.62 -25.85 -13.94
CA ARG A 223 -2.57 -24.80 -14.33
C ARG A 223 -1.97 -23.89 -15.39
N ARG A 224 -0.74 -23.40 -15.22
CA ARG A 224 -0.03 -22.56 -16.20
C ARG A 224 0.12 -23.23 -17.56
N LYS A 225 0.32 -24.55 -17.58
CA LYS A 225 0.35 -25.33 -18.83
C LYS A 225 -0.99 -25.33 -19.57
N LYS A 226 -2.12 -25.22 -18.87
CA LYS A 226 -3.47 -25.16 -19.45
C LYS A 226 -3.88 -23.73 -19.80
N ASP A 227 -3.61 -22.80 -18.89
CA ASP A 227 -3.95 -21.38 -18.99
C ASP A 227 -2.72 -20.55 -18.63
N LYS A 228 -2.14 -19.86 -19.62
CA LYS A 228 -0.97 -19.01 -19.40
C LYS A 228 -1.29 -17.79 -18.54
N LEU A 229 -2.56 -17.37 -18.47
CA LEU A 229 -3.01 -16.22 -17.69
C LEU A 229 -3.08 -16.51 -16.18
N ALA A 230 -2.76 -17.74 -15.75
CA ALA A 230 -2.63 -18.06 -14.32
C ALA A 230 -1.29 -17.50 -13.79
N VAL A 231 -1.32 -16.26 -13.31
CA VAL A 231 -0.10 -15.51 -12.95
C VAL A 231 0.36 -15.75 -11.51
N MET A 232 -0.56 -16.01 -10.58
CA MET A 232 -0.27 -16.10 -9.15
C MET A 232 -1.15 -17.16 -8.46
N THR A 233 -0.55 -17.95 -7.55
CA THR A 233 -1.28 -18.82 -6.61
C THR A 233 -1.04 -18.33 -5.18
N MET A 234 -2.09 -17.88 -4.51
CA MET A 234 -2.08 -17.45 -3.10
C MET A 234 -2.34 -18.62 -2.16
N VAL A 235 -1.51 -18.77 -1.13
CA VAL A 235 -1.70 -19.81 -0.11
C VAL A 235 -2.41 -19.23 1.11
N TYR A 236 -3.51 -19.88 1.51
CA TYR A 236 -4.24 -19.54 2.72
C TYR A 236 -4.45 -20.75 3.61
N ARG A 237 -4.68 -20.48 4.90
CA ARG A 237 -4.98 -21.50 5.90
C ARG A 237 -6.39 -21.31 6.43
N ARG A 238 -7.13 -22.42 6.52
CA ARG A 238 -8.45 -22.42 7.18
C ARG A 238 -8.29 -22.53 8.69
N CYS A 239 -8.86 -21.58 9.41
CA CYS A 239 -8.85 -21.52 10.87
C CYS A 239 -10.25 -21.86 11.39
N LYS A 240 -10.34 -22.75 12.40
CA LYS A 240 -11.63 -23.03 13.02
C LYS A 240 -12.16 -21.76 13.69
N PRO A 241 -13.46 -21.42 13.55
CA PRO A 241 -14.07 -20.32 14.27
C PRO A 241 -14.17 -20.70 15.75
N HIS A 242 -13.12 -20.43 16.53
CA HIS A 242 -13.09 -20.62 17.97
C HIS A 242 -12.89 -19.26 18.64
N PRO A 243 -13.58 -18.93 19.74
CA PRO A 243 -13.46 -17.62 20.41
C PRO A 243 -12.03 -17.26 20.84
N LEU A 244 -11.19 -18.26 21.15
CA LEU A 244 -9.76 -18.07 21.44
C LEU A 244 -8.89 -17.83 20.19
N ILE A 245 -9.32 -18.32 19.01
CA ILE A 245 -8.68 -18.03 17.72
C ILE A 245 -9.16 -16.68 17.17
N TYR A 246 -10.38 -16.26 17.55
CA TYR A 246 -10.87 -14.89 17.37
C TYR A 246 -9.93 -13.87 18.06
N GLN A 247 -9.34 -14.23 19.20
CA GLN A 247 -8.34 -13.38 19.87
C GLN A 247 -7.06 -13.18 19.05
N THR A 248 -6.64 -14.17 18.26
CA THR A 248 -5.52 -14.07 17.29
C THR A 248 -5.86 -13.14 16.13
N ARG A 249 -7.14 -13.12 15.71
CA ARG A 249 -7.65 -12.26 14.62
C ARG A 249 -7.94 -10.81 15.05
N LEU A 250 -8.21 -10.56 16.33
CA LEU A 250 -8.65 -9.24 16.81
C LEU A 250 -7.62 -8.09 16.71
N GLY A 251 -6.42 -8.37 16.18
CA GLY A 251 -5.41 -7.36 15.81
C GLY A 251 -4.98 -7.39 14.34
N SER A 252 -5.55 -8.27 13.51
CA SER A 252 -5.21 -8.45 12.08
C SER A 252 -6.50 -8.42 11.25
N GLU A 253 -6.46 -7.79 10.09
CA GLU A 253 -7.60 -7.56 9.18
C GLU A 253 -8.54 -8.77 9.06
N GLN A 254 -9.85 -8.56 9.17
CA GLN A 254 -10.82 -9.64 8.90
C GLN A 254 -10.83 -9.89 7.40
N LEU A 255 -10.21 -10.99 7.00
CA LEU A 255 -10.10 -11.36 5.60
C LEU A 255 -11.38 -12.05 5.12
N LEU A 256 -11.94 -11.55 4.02
CA LEU A 256 -12.97 -12.21 3.26
C LEU A 256 -12.45 -12.61 1.88
N LEU A 257 -12.48 -13.90 1.60
CA LEU A 257 -12.13 -14.46 0.30
C LEU A 257 -13.38 -15.00 -0.40
N VAL A 258 -13.50 -14.67 -1.68
CA VAL A 258 -14.52 -15.23 -2.56
C VAL A 258 -13.83 -16.06 -3.63
N VAL A 259 -14.08 -17.37 -3.63
CA VAL A 259 -13.35 -18.34 -4.46
C VAL A 259 -14.35 -19.19 -5.24
N ASP A 260 -14.02 -19.51 -6.49
CA ASP A 260 -14.72 -20.55 -7.25
C ASP A 260 -14.29 -21.93 -6.75
N PRO A 261 -15.20 -22.76 -6.20
CA PRO A 261 -14.85 -24.06 -5.62
C PRO A 261 -14.32 -25.07 -6.65
N SER A 262 -14.64 -24.90 -7.94
CA SER A 262 -14.25 -25.84 -9.00
C SER A 262 -12.86 -25.55 -9.57
N THR A 263 -12.57 -24.28 -9.83
CA THR A 263 -11.29 -23.82 -10.42
C THR A 263 -10.28 -23.39 -9.36
N LYS A 264 -10.75 -23.13 -8.13
CA LYS A 264 -10.01 -22.46 -7.05
C LYS A 264 -9.52 -21.06 -7.45
N GLN A 265 -10.17 -20.41 -8.42
CA GLN A 265 -9.88 -19.03 -8.82
C GLN A 265 -10.35 -18.05 -7.74
N LEU A 266 -9.52 -17.07 -7.40
CA LEU A 266 -9.90 -15.94 -6.56
C LEU A 266 -10.76 -14.96 -7.39
N LEU A 267 -11.92 -14.59 -6.86
CA LEU A 267 -12.88 -13.70 -7.53
C LEU A 267 -12.95 -12.34 -6.83
N HIS A 268 -12.92 -12.33 -5.51
CA HIS A 268 -12.95 -11.12 -4.72
C HIS A 268 -12.09 -11.32 -3.46
N TYR A 269 -11.35 -10.28 -3.11
CA TYR A 269 -10.49 -10.21 -1.95
C TYR A 269 -10.83 -8.92 -1.24
N ASP A 270 -11.28 -9.04 0.01
CA ASP A 270 -11.52 -7.88 0.85
C ASP A 270 -10.87 -8.07 2.21
N SER A 271 -10.20 -7.03 2.66
CA SER A 271 -9.55 -7.01 3.96
C SER A 271 -10.19 -5.91 4.79
N MET A 272 -11.15 -6.30 5.63
CA MET A 272 -11.85 -5.37 6.50
C MET A 272 -10.88 -4.90 7.59
N LYS A 273 -10.34 -3.68 7.42
CA LYS A 273 -9.87 -2.88 8.55
C LYS A 273 -11.12 -2.30 9.21
N GLU A 274 -11.42 -2.67 10.45
CA GLU A 274 -12.39 -1.90 11.22
C GLU A 274 -11.86 -0.45 11.28
N ALA A 275 -12.57 0.47 10.63
CA ALA A 275 -12.19 1.88 10.54
C ALA A 275 -11.98 2.45 11.95
N GLY A 276 -10.72 2.53 12.37
CA GLY A 276 -10.28 3.26 13.56
C GLY A 276 -10.13 4.76 13.32
N GLY A 277 -10.46 5.24 12.12
CA GLY A 277 -10.59 6.66 11.83
C GLY A 277 -11.91 7.20 12.39
N ARG A 278 -11.88 8.45 12.86
CA ARG A 278 -13.09 9.26 13.16
C ARG A 278 -13.86 9.58 11.87
N GLU A 279 -14.19 8.58 11.08
CA GLU A 279 -15.07 8.75 9.95
C GLU A 279 -16.51 8.60 10.43
N SER A 280 -17.35 9.49 9.90
CA SER A 280 -18.68 9.81 10.41
C SER A 280 -19.52 8.56 10.71
N THR A 281 -20.32 8.64 11.78
CA THR A 281 -21.24 7.61 12.28
C THR A 281 -22.23 7.08 11.22
N LYS A 282 -22.32 7.68 10.02
CA LYS A 282 -23.10 7.19 8.87
C LYS A 282 -22.34 6.17 7.97
N GLN A 283 -21.01 6.22 7.90
CA GLN A 283 -20.20 5.24 7.15
C GLN A 283 -19.88 3.98 7.95
N GLN A 284 -19.97 4.05 9.28
CA GLN A 284 -19.68 2.91 10.16
C GLN A 284 -20.69 1.74 10.01
N THR A 285 -21.92 2.02 9.56
CA THR A 285 -22.91 0.98 9.18
C THR A 285 -22.69 0.38 7.78
N LEU A 286 -21.96 1.08 6.89
CA LEU A 286 -21.60 0.57 5.56
C LEU A 286 -20.35 -0.33 5.60
N ALA A 287 -19.49 -0.18 6.61
CA ALA A 287 -18.30 -1.02 6.84
C ALA A 287 -18.60 -2.50 7.20
N ARG A 288 -19.85 -2.95 7.04
CA ARG A 288 -20.28 -4.34 7.29
C ARG A 288 -20.94 -4.98 6.07
N GLN A 289 -21.05 -4.26 4.96
CA GLN A 289 -21.60 -4.78 3.71
C GLN A 289 -20.49 -5.20 2.78
N VAL A 290 -20.56 -6.44 2.32
CA VAL A 290 -19.69 -6.96 1.25
C VAL A 290 -20.39 -6.69 -0.07
N VAL A 291 -19.79 -5.85 -0.90
CA VAL A 291 -20.32 -5.55 -2.24
C VAL A 291 -19.65 -6.49 -3.23
N LEU A 292 -20.46 -7.39 -3.82
CA LEU A 292 -20.01 -8.28 -4.89
C LEU A 292 -20.62 -7.83 -6.21
N GLU A 293 -19.79 -7.74 -7.24
CA GLU A 293 -20.27 -7.45 -8.57
C GLU A 293 -21.15 -8.57 -9.11
N ARG A 294 -22.28 -8.20 -9.71
CA ARG A 294 -23.26 -9.14 -10.27
C ARG A 294 -22.66 -9.95 -11.43
N SER A 295 -21.70 -9.39 -12.16
CA SER A 295 -20.94 -10.02 -13.24
C SER A 295 -20.29 -11.34 -12.79
N LEU A 296 -19.78 -11.39 -11.55
CA LEU A 296 -19.10 -12.57 -11.00
C LEU A 296 -20.01 -13.80 -10.93
N LEU A 297 -21.31 -13.58 -10.73
CA LEU A 297 -22.33 -14.62 -10.59
C LEU A 297 -22.99 -15.02 -11.91
N ALA A 298 -22.84 -14.22 -12.97
CA ALA A 298 -23.52 -14.45 -14.25
C ALA A 298 -23.01 -15.73 -14.94
N ASP A 299 -21.69 -15.95 -14.95
CA ASP A 299 -21.04 -17.03 -15.70
C ASP A 299 -20.66 -18.25 -14.84
N ARG A 300 -20.93 -18.21 -13.53
CA ARG A 300 -20.40 -19.20 -12.57
C ARG A 300 -21.50 -19.97 -11.84
N PRO A 301 -21.43 -21.31 -11.82
CA PRO A 301 -22.49 -22.15 -11.21
C PRO A 301 -22.47 -22.13 -9.68
N ALA A 302 -21.32 -21.82 -9.06
CA ALA A 302 -21.17 -21.77 -7.62
C ALA A 302 -20.03 -20.81 -7.23
N VAL A 303 -20.21 -20.14 -6.08
CA VAL A 303 -19.21 -19.26 -5.48
C VAL A 303 -19.15 -19.58 -3.98
N GLN A 304 -17.94 -19.64 -3.43
CA GLN A 304 -17.71 -19.92 -2.02
C GLN A 304 -17.18 -18.67 -1.31
N LEU A 305 -17.87 -18.27 -0.24
CA LEU A 305 -17.48 -17.19 0.66
C LEU A 305 -16.76 -17.77 1.88
N CYS A 306 -15.53 -17.32 2.11
CA CYS A 306 -14.66 -17.78 3.19
C CYS A 306 -14.25 -16.61 4.09
N SER A 307 -14.75 -16.60 5.32
CA SER A 307 -14.34 -15.65 6.38
C SER A 307 -13.54 -16.33 7.51
N ASP A 308 -13.37 -17.65 7.44
CA ASP A 308 -12.65 -18.49 8.40
C ASP A 308 -11.22 -18.80 7.92
N VAL A 309 -10.61 -17.83 7.24
CA VAL A 309 -9.31 -17.97 6.57
C VAL A 309 -8.28 -17.00 7.13
N GLN A 310 -7.02 -17.41 7.08
CA GLN A 310 -5.86 -16.60 7.42
C GLN A 310 -4.91 -16.58 6.22
N ASP A 311 -4.52 -15.38 5.79
CA ASP A 311 -3.50 -15.19 4.76
C ASP A 311 -2.11 -15.52 5.32
N CYS A 312 -1.37 -16.33 4.58
CA CYS A 312 -0.03 -16.77 4.98
C CYS A 312 1.09 -15.92 4.35
N TYR A 313 0.76 -15.03 3.40
CA TYR A 313 1.75 -14.26 2.62
C TYR A 313 2.84 -15.15 2.00
N ILE A 314 2.40 -16.29 1.46
CA ILE A 314 3.19 -17.20 0.65
C ILE A 314 2.50 -17.27 -0.70
N ASP A 315 3.16 -16.74 -1.72
CA ASP A 315 2.61 -16.70 -3.08
C ASP A 315 3.56 -17.38 -4.04
N ILE A 316 3.00 -18.17 -4.95
CA ILE A 316 3.76 -18.69 -6.09
C ILE A 316 3.42 -17.81 -7.29
N CYS A 317 4.42 -17.09 -7.76
CA CYS A 317 4.28 -16.07 -8.79
C CYS A 317 5.00 -16.52 -10.05
N SER A 318 4.41 -16.16 -11.18
CA SER A 318 5.10 -16.19 -12.46
C SER A 318 5.92 -14.92 -12.68
N PRO A 319 6.92 -14.92 -13.58
CA PRO A 319 7.68 -13.71 -13.94
C PRO A 319 6.80 -12.57 -14.47
N GLU A 320 5.62 -12.88 -15.01
CA GLU A 320 4.65 -11.88 -15.49
C GLU A 320 4.19 -10.95 -14.36
N VAL A 321 4.16 -11.43 -13.11
CA VAL A 321 3.84 -10.60 -11.95
C VAL A 321 4.84 -9.44 -11.83
N LEU A 322 6.14 -9.69 -12.03
CA LEU A 322 7.16 -8.63 -11.97
C LEU A 322 6.93 -7.56 -13.05
N LEU A 323 6.57 -8.00 -14.27
CA LEU A 323 6.24 -7.08 -15.38
C LEU A 323 5.00 -6.24 -15.06
N LEU A 324 3.96 -6.84 -14.46
CA LEU A 324 2.75 -6.11 -14.07
C LEU A 324 3.03 -5.00 -13.03
N PHE A 325 3.98 -5.23 -12.12
CA PHE A 325 4.44 -4.21 -11.18
C PHE A 325 5.28 -3.13 -11.86
N THR A 326 6.06 -3.47 -12.89
CA THR A 326 6.83 -2.50 -13.68
C THR A 326 5.93 -1.63 -14.55
N ASP A 327 4.86 -2.20 -15.11
CA ASP A 327 3.89 -1.48 -15.96
C ASP A 327 2.96 -0.58 -15.14
N ASN A 328 2.52 -1.05 -13.96
CA ASN A 328 1.59 -0.33 -13.09
C ASN A 328 2.31 0.25 -11.86
N PHE A 329 2.64 1.54 -11.92
CA PHE A 329 3.36 2.22 -10.85
C PHE A 329 2.54 2.40 -9.56
N ASP A 330 1.21 2.34 -9.66
CA ASP A 330 0.29 2.53 -8.54
C ASP A 330 0.23 1.31 -7.59
N TYR A 331 0.71 0.14 -8.01
CA TYR A 331 0.75 -1.05 -7.16
C TYR A 331 1.88 -0.97 -6.14
N GLN A 332 1.59 -0.50 -4.92
CA GLN A 332 2.54 -0.41 -3.81
C GLN A 332 2.48 -1.64 -2.90
N HIS A 333 1.28 -2.06 -2.51
CA HIS A 333 1.05 -3.24 -1.67
C HIS A 333 0.56 -4.44 -2.47
N LEU A 334 1.06 -5.63 -2.09
CA LEU A 334 0.73 -6.88 -2.77
C LEU A 334 -0.75 -7.28 -2.67
N ARG A 335 -1.41 -7.00 -1.54
CA ARG A 335 -2.82 -7.39 -1.32
C ARG A 335 -3.80 -6.26 -1.61
N ARG A 336 -3.60 -5.10 -0.99
CA ARG A 336 -4.51 -3.94 -1.08
C ARG A 336 -4.63 -3.42 -2.51
N ASP A 337 -3.50 -3.34 -3.22
CA ASP A 337 -3.45 -2.66 -4.51
C ASP A 337 -3.34 -3.70 -5.63
N PHE A 338 -2.35 -4.60 -5.58
CA PHE A 338 -2.12 -5.55 -6.68
C PHE A 338 -3.22 -6.62 -6.82
N VAL A 339 -3.56 -7.35 -5.74
CA VAL A 339 -4.63 -8.37 -5.84
C VAL A 339 -5.96 -7.73 -6.20
N ARG A 340 -6.33 -6.61 -5.57
CA ARG A 340 -7.58 -5.90 -5.86
C ARG A 340 -7.61 -5.35 -7.29
N GLY A 341 -6.54 -4.68 -7.72
CA GLY A 341 -6.39 -4.14 -9.06
C GLY A 341 -6.46 -5.22 -10.13
N LEU A 342 -5.80 -6.36 -9.92
CA LEU A 342 -5.82 -7.48 -10.87
C LEU A 342 -7.18 -8.18 -10.95
N LEU A 343 -7.97 -8.17 -9.87
CA LEU A 343 -9.34 -8.71 -9.88
C LEU A 343 -10.33 -7.79 -10.58
N SER A 344 -10.09 -6.47 -10.55
CA SER A 344 -10.87 -5.45 -11.27
C SER A 344 -10.43 -5.26 -12.73
N ASP A 345 -9.27 -5.78 -13.12
CA ASP A 345 -8.72 -5.63 -14.47
C ASP A 345 -9.40 -6.59 -15.47
N GLU A 346 -10.26 -6.03 -16.31
CA GLU A 346 -10.92 -6.75 -17.39
C GLU A 346 -10.06 -6.88 -18.66
N ILE A 347 -8.96 -6.12 -18.78
CA ILE A 347 -8.21 -5.95 -20.02
C ILE A 347 -7.17 -7.07 -20.20
N LEU A 348 -6.32 -7.31 -19.21
CA LEU A 348 -5.27 -8.32 -19.29
C LEU A 348 -5.80 -9.74 -19.00
N GLY A 349 -6.91 -9.86 -18.27
CA GLY A 349 -7.57 -11.15 -17.98
C GLY A 349 -6.72 -12.12 -17.15
N ASN A 350 -5.71 -11.62 -16.44
CA ASN A 350 -4.83 -12.39 -15.59
C ASN A 350 -5.59 -12.93 -14.38
N LYS A 351 -5.34 -14.19 -14.02
CA LYS A 351 -6.10 -14.90 -12.99
C LYS A 351 -5.22 -15.23 -11.80
N ILE A 352 -5.73 -14.92 -10.61
CA ILE A 352 -5.18 -15.36 -9.33
C ILE A 352 -5.92 -16.62 -8.91
N HIS A 353 -5.19 -17.63 -8.47
CA HIS A 353 -5.77 -18.84 -7.91
C HIS A 353 -5.37 -18.98 -6.45
N THR A 354 -6.08 -19.85 -5.74
CA THR A 354 -5.84 -20.08 -4.32
C THR A 354 -5.48 -21.53 -4.04
N TYR A 355 -4.80 -21.74 -2.92
CA TYR A 355 -4.45 -23.05 -2.38
C TYR A 355 -4.72 -23.08 -0.88
N GLU A 356 -5.56 -24.02 -0.44
CA GLU A 356 -5.90 -24.24 0.97
C GLU A 356 -4.93 -25.22 1.62
N ILE A 357 -4.31 -24.82 2.72
CA ILE A 357 -3.49 -25.71 3.53
C ILE A 357 -4.37 -26.64 4.38
N ILE A 358 -4.18 -27.94 4.25
CA ILE A 358 -4.87 -28.97 5.05
C ILE A 358 -3.84 -29.70 5.93
N GLY A 359 -3.91 -29.47 7.25
CA GLY A 359 -3.12 -30.20 8.24
C GLY A 359 -1.75 -29.61 8.56
N ASP A 360 -1.13 -28.87 7.64
CA ASP A 360 0.13 -28.16 7.88
C ASP A 360 -0.10 -26.79 8.55
N TYR A 361 0.98 -26.21 9.04
CA TYR A 361 1.02 -24.90 9.69
C TYR A 361 1.67 -23.87 8.77
N ALA A 362 1.00 -22.73 8.61
CA ALA A 362 1.59 -21.51 8.11
C ALA A 362 0.94 -20.34 8.86
N ALA A 363 1.75 -19.37 9.26
CA ALA A 363 1.29 -18.12 9.85
C ALA A 363 2.34 -17.02 9.63
N ARG A 364 1.86 -15.82 9.34
CA ARG A 364 2.67 -14.60 9.30
C ARG A 364 2.61 -13.89 10.65
N ILE A 365 3.72 -13.29 11.05
CA ILE A 365 3.78 -12.44 12.25
C ILE A 365 3.60 -10.99 11.81
N ASP A 366 2.37 -10.49 11.78
CA ASP A 366 2.06 -9.11 11.41
C ASP A 366 2.15 -8.15 12.60
N ASN A 367 1.60 -8.55 13.75
CA ASN A 367 1.50 -7.76 14.97
C ASN A 367 2.13 -8.49 16.19
N LEU A 368 2.26 -7.78 17.32
CA LEU A 368 2.83 -8.34 18.56
C LEU A 368 1.99 -9.50 19.14
N ARG A 369 0.70 -9.58 18.80
CA ARG A 369 -0.16 -10.68 19.25
C ARG A 369 0.07 -11.96 18.44
N ALA A 370 0.16 -11.85 17.13
CA ALA A 370 0.57 -12.92 16.24
C ALA A 370 1.95 -13.41 16.65
N TYR A 371 2.87 -12.51 17.02
CA TYR A 371 4.16 -12.87 17.59
C TYR A 371 4.05 -13.78 18.83
N ASP A 372 3.16 -13.46 19.79
CA ASP A 372 2.94 -14.29 20.98
C ASP A 372 2.27 -15.64 20.65
N VAL A 373 1.27 -15.65 19.76
CA VAL A 373 0.57 -16.87 19.36
C VAL A 373 1.49 -17.82 18.59
N VAL A 374 2.21 -17.31 17.58
CA VAL A 374 3.17 -18.11 16.81
C VAL A 374 4.30 -18.62 17.72
N SER A 375 4.78 -17.82 18.66
CA SER A 375 5.75 -18.28 19.68
C SER A 375 5.22 -19.46 20.48
N LYS A 376 3.97 -19.40 20.94
CA LYS A 376 3.32 -20.51 21.65
C LYS A 376 3.15 -21.71 20.75
N ASP A 377 2.74 -21.53 19.50
CA ASP A 377 2.55 -22.64 18.55
C ASP A 377 3.87 -23.39 18.29
N ILE A 378 4.98 -22.66 18.18
CA ILE A 378 6.34 -23.23 18.07
C ILE A 378 6.69 -24.03 19.33
N ILE A 379 6.47 -23.47 20.53
CA ILE A 379 6.75 -24.14 21.81
C ILE A 379 5.93 -25.43 21.96
N HIS A 380 4.67 -25.42 21.50
CA HIS A 380 3.77 -26.57 21.51
C HIS A 380 4.00 -27.52 20.32
N ARG A 381 5.00 -27.26 19.46
CA ARG A 381 5.42 -28.10 18.34
C ARG A 381 4.41 -28.23 17.20
N TRP A 382 3.54 -27.23 17.02
CA TRP A 382 2.62 -27.18 15.88
C TRP A 382 3.38 -26.95 14.55
N THR A 383 4.56 -26.36 14.63
CA THR A 383 5.44 -26.03 13.48
C THR A 383 6.48 -27.11 13.18
N TYR A 384 6.37 -28.33 13.73
CA TYR A 384 7.37 -29.38 13.52
C TYR A 384 7.62 -29.62 12.02
N PRO A 385 8.88 -29.66 11.54
CA PRO A 385 10.14 -29.77 12.28
C PRO A 385 10.79 -28.44 12.72
N MET A 386 10.18 -27.29 12.46
CA MET A 386 10.70 -25.96 12.82
C MET A 386 10.47 -25.66 14.30
N VAL A 387 11.17 -26.40 15.16
CA VAL A 387 11.03 -26.35 16.62
C VAL A 387 12.41 -26.21 17.28
N PRO A 388 12.51 -25.58 18.48
CA PRO A 388 13.81 -25.25 19.08
C PRO A 388 14.71 -26.46 19.39
N ASP A 389 14.14 -27.64 19.61
CA ASP A 389 14.89 -28.88 19.87
C ASP A 389 15.65 -29.41 18.64
N ILE A 390 15.17 -29.07 17.44
CA ILE A 390 15.83 -29.38 16.18
C ILE A 390 16.86 -28.28 15.95
N ARG A 391 18.15 -28.62 15.99
CA ARG A 391 19.28 -27.68 15.99
C ARG A 391 19.51 -27.01 14.63
N PHE A 392 18.52 -26.29 14.12
CA PHE A 392 18.61 -25.68 12.80
C PHE A 392 19.33 -24.32 12.83
N ALA A 393 19.04 -23.47 13.82
CA ALA A 393 19.59 -22.10 13.89
C ALA A 393 20.88 -21.96 14.73
N SER A 394 21.08 -22.79 15.76
CA SER A 394 22.27 -22.73 16.63
C SER A 394 22.83 -24.13 16.85
N PRO A 395 23.73 -24.62 15.98
CA PRO A 395 24.28 -25.97 16.08
C PRO A 395 25.11 -26.19 17.35
N GLU A 396 25.68 -25.11 17.89
CA GLU A 396 26.63 -25.11 19.02
C GLU A 396 25.95 -25.28 20.38
N THR A 397 24.70 -24.83 20.54
CA THR A 397 23.97 -24.88 21.81
C THR A 397 22.98 -26.05 21.82
N GLY A 398 23.20 -27.04 22.69
CA GLY A 398 22.25 -28.14 22.89
C GLY A 398 21.01 -27.67 23.64
N ILE A 399 19.82 -27.81 23.03
CA ILE A 399 18.54 -27.62 23.72
C ILE A 399 18.01 -28.97 24.21
N LYS A 400 17.70 -29.06 25.51
CA LYS A 400 17.06 -30.23 26.11
C LYS A 400 15.58 -29.95 26.34
N ILE A 401 14.73 -30.81 25.80
CA ILE A 401 13.28 -30.79 26.05
C ILE A 401 12.93 -31.59 27.30
N GLY A 402 12.22 -30.95 28.23
CA GLY A 402 11.65 -31.53 29.44
C GLY A 402 10.16 -31.82 29.30
N ARG A 403 9.56 -32.40 30.35
CA ARG A 403 8.10 -32.60 30.41
C ARG A 403 7.37 -31.26 30.36
N SER A 404 6.18 -31.25 29.75
CA SER A 404 5.34 -30.05 29.59
C SER A 404 5.98 -28.93 28.75
N ASN A 405 6.69 -29.30 27.67
CA ASN A 405 7.28 -28.37 26.69
C ASN A 405 8.21 -27.33 27.33
N ILE A 406 9.05 -27.79 28.27
CA ILE A 406 10.08 -26.95 28.90
C ILE A 406 11.37 -27.12 28.11
N TYR A 407 11.91 -26.03 27.56
CA TYR A 407 13.16 -26.04 26.80
C TYR A 407 14.27 -25.39 27.62
N LYS A 408 15.40 -26.10 27.75
CA LYS A 408 16.58 -25.60 28.47
C LYS A 408 17.80 -25.73 27.59
N GLU A 409 18.44 -24.61 27.29
CA GLU A 409 19.77 -24.58 26.68
C GLU A 409 20.86 -24.97 27.69
N ASP A 410 22.01 -25.41 27.18
CA ASP A 410 23.18 -25.73 28.01
C ASP A 410 23.81 -24.45 28.63
N GLY A 411 24.54 -24.63 29.74
CA GLY A 411 25.21 -23.52 30.44
C GLY A 411 24.32 -22.70 31.38
N LEU A 412 23.15 -23.22 31.74
CA LEU A 412 22.20 -22.56 32.64
C LEU A 412 22.58 -22.72 34.12
N VAL A 413 22.54 -21.63 34.88
CA VAL A 413 22.73 -21.63 36.34
C VAL A 413 21.37 -21.47 37.02
N LEU A 414 20.86 -22.57 37.58
CA LEU A 414 19.56 -22.59 38.27
C LEU A 414 19.73 -22.76 39.77
N ALA A 415 19.09 -21.90 40.55
CA ALA A 415 18.97 -22.09 41.99
C ALA A 415 18.00 -23.26 42.33
N PRO A 416 18.19 -23.99 43.44
CA PRO A 416 17.39 -25.18 43.77
C PRO A 416 15.91 -24.89 44.03
N THR A 417 15.58 -23.67 44.44
CA THR A 417 14.21 -23.26 44.80
C THR A 417 13.42 -22.69 43.63
N THR A 418 14.05 -22.53 42.45
CA THR A 418 13.42 -21.98 41.25
C THR A 418 12.37 -22.93 40.67
N ILE A 419 11.20 -22.41 40.30
CA ILE A 419 10.11 -23.16 39.69
C ILE A 419 9.97 -22.74 38.22
N ILE A 420 10.35 -23.64 37.31
CA ILE A 420 10.11 -23.49 35.88
C ILE A 420 8.82 -24.24 35.54
N GLY A 421 7.79 -23.50 35.17
CA GLY A 421 6.49 -24.01 34.77
C GLY A 421 6.43 -24.47 33.31
N PRO A 422 5.24 -24.92 32.85
CA PRO A 422 5.05 -25.44 31.51
C PRO A 422 5.26 -24.37 30.43
N SER A 423 5.52 -24.83 29.20
CA SER A 423 5.64 -24.01 27.98
C SER A 423 6.63 -22.86 28.14
N THR A 424 7.78 -23.14 28.75
CA THR A 424 8.82 -22.14 29.05
C THR A 424 10.11 -22.49 28.34
N VAL A 425 10.77 -21.48 27.76
CA VAL A 425 12.04 -21.62 27.05
C VAL A 425 13.09 -20.78 27.77
N VAL A 426 14.25 -21.38 28.07
CA VAL A 426 15.36 -20.69 28.74
C VAL A 426 16.64 -20.81 27.93
N GLY A 427 17.17 -19.67 27.52
CA GLY A 427 18.42 -19.54 26.77
C GLY A 427 19.69 -19.81 27.58
N SER A 428 20.77 -20.05 26.86
CA SER A 428 22.11 -20.34 27.39
C SER A 428 22.73 -19.17 28.13
N GLY A 429 23.60 -19.48 29.09
CA GLY A 429 24.31 -18.48 29.89
C GLY A 429 23.42 -17.65 30.83
N THR A 430 22.16 -18.03 31.00
CA THR A 430 21.23 -17.35 31.90
C THR A 430 21.41 -17.83 33.35
N SER A 431 21.38 -16.89 34.30
CA SER A 431 21.46 -17.19 35.74
C SER A 431 20.14 -16.85 36.42
N ILE A 432 19.55 -17.82 37.13
CA ILE A 432 18.27 -17.65 37.84
C ILE A 432 18.47 -17.92 39.32
N SER A 433 18.16 -16.93 40.15
CA SER A 433 18.28 -16.99 41.61
C SER A 433 17.06 -17.64 42.30
N ASP A 434 17.09 -17.65 43.64
CA ASP A 434 16.15 -18.38 44.49
C ASP A 434 14.71 -17.84 44.45
N ASN A 435 13.74 -18.74 44.69
CA ASN A 435 12.30 -18.47 44.78
C ASN A 435 11.66 -17.80 43.54
N THR A 436 12.31 -17.91 42.39
CA THR A 436 11.80 -17.37 41.13
C THR A 436 10.85 -18.33 40.44
N ILE A 437 9.75 -17.80 39.91
CA ILE A 437 8.68 -18.56 39.24
C ILE A 437 8.54 -18.06 37.80
N ILE A 438 8.70 -18.96 36.83
CA ILE A 438 8.59 -18.63 35.41
C ILE A 438 7.56 -19.56 34.77
N ARG A 439 6.60 -19.01 34.02
CA ARG A 439 5.55 -19.79 33.35
C ARG A 439 5.21 -19.20 31.98
N ASN A 440 4.97 -20.07 30.99
CA ASN A 440 4.49 -19.69 29.66
C ASN A 440 5.29 -18.52 29.04
N SER A 441 6.61 -18.51 29.23
CA SER A 441 7.47 -17.37 28.91
C SER A 441 8.71 -17.81 28.15
N VAL A 442 9.23 -16.94 27.30
CA VAL A 442 10.48 -17.14 26.57
C VAL A 442 11.56 -16.25 27.19
N ILE A 443 12.68 -16.85 27.57
CA ILE A 443 13.84 -16.15 28.14
C ILE A 443 15.03 -16.32 27.20
N GLY A 444 15.61 -15.20 26.78
CA GLY A 444 16.79 -15.11 25.94
C GLY A 444 18.08 -15.58 26.60
N ARG A 445 19.18 -15.40 25.88
CA ARG A 445 20.53 -15.80 26.27
C ARG A 445 21.20 -14.73 27.12
N GLY A 446 22.06 -15.14 28.06
CA GLY A 446 22.85 -14.24 28.88
C GLY A 446 22.05 -13.38 29.87
N CYS A 447 20.84 -13.81 30.25
CA CYS A 447 20.01 -13.04 31.18
C CYS A 447 20.42 -13.27 32.64
N THR A 448 20.24 -12.25 33.48
CA THR A 448 20.43 -12.37 34.93
C THR A 448 19.11 -12.11 35.62
N ILE A 449 18.59 -13.11 36.34
CA ILE A 449 17.29 -13.04 37.02
C ILE A 449 17.51 -13.20 38.52
N GLY A 450 17.14 -12.16 39.27
CA GLY A 450 17.24 -12.08 40.73
C GLY A 450 16.26 -13.00 41.47
N SER A 451 16.19 -12.79 42.78
CA SER A 451 15.43 -13.61 43.72
C SER A 451 13.99 -13.11 43.85
N ASN A 452 13.06 -14.03 44.14
CA ASN A 452 11.62 -13.75 44.29
C ASN A 452 10.98 -13.07 43.05
N VAL A 453 11.44 -13.42 41.84
CA VAL A 453 10.90 -12.85 40.60
C VAL A 453 9.75 -13.71 40.09
N VAL A 454 8.71 -13.08 39.55
CA VAL A 454 7.57 -13.77 38.92
C VAL A 454 7.44 -13.33 37.46
N ILE A 455 7.53 -14.29 36.55
CA ILE A 455 7.46 -14.06 35.10
C ILE A 455 6.36 -14.94 34.52
N GLU A 456 5.35 -14.31 33.91
CA GLU A 456 4.20 -15.02 33.34
C GLU A 456 3.86 -14.47 31.95
N GLY A 457 3.71 -15.36 30.96
CA GLY A 457 3.22 -15.00 29.63
C GLY A 457 4.08 -13.99 28.87
N SER A 458 5.37 -13.84 29.21
CA SER A 458 6.22 -12.72 28.78
C SER A 458 7.37 -13.17 27.88
N HIS A 459 7.83 -12.27 27.02
CA HIS A 459 8.95 -12.48 26.10
C HIS A 459 10.13 -11.62 26.52
N ILE A 460 11.18 -12.25 27.02
CA ILE A 460 12.41 -11.61 27.48
C ILE A 460 13.51 -11.97 26.52
N TRP A 461 14.14 -10.97 25.90
CA TRP A 461 15.22 -11.19 24.94
C TRP A 461 16.58 -11.30 25.61
N ASN A 462 17.67 -11.02 24.89
CA ASN A 462 19.03 -11.33 25.32
C ASN A 462 19.62 -10.26 26.24
N ASN A 463 20.53 -10.69 27.12
CA ASN A 463 21.31 -9.83 28.02
C ASN A 463 20.45 -8.94 28.93
N VAL A 464 19.25 -9.40 29.30
CA VAL A 464 18.35 -8.66 30.19
C VAL A 464 18.76 -8.89 31.64
N THR A 465 18.78 -7.82 32.43
CA THR A 465 19.05 -7.86 33.88
C THR A 465 17.78 -7.57 34.66
N ILE A 466 17.34 -8.52 35.47
CA ILE A 466 16.14 -8.44 36.30
C ILE A 466 16.58 -8.56 37.76
N CYS A 467 16.41 -7.49 38.53
CA CYS A 467 16.75 -7.48 39.96
C CYS A 467 15.69 -8.19 40.82
N ASP A 468 15.90 -8.19 42.15
CA ASP A 468 15.05 -8.91 43.10
C ASP A 468 13.63 -8.32 43.22
N ASN A 469 12.67 -9.20 43.51
CA ASN A 469 11.26 -8.88 43.76
C ASN A 469 10.53 -8.19 42.59
N VAL A 470 10.95 -8.46 41.35
CA VAL A 470 10.31 -7.94 40.14
C VAL A 470 9.14 -8.82 39.70
N GLN A 471 8.07 -8.21 39.19
CA GLN A 471 6.92 -8.92 38.62
C GLN A 471 6.70 -8.52 37.17
N ILE A 472 6.61 -9.50 36.28
CA ILE A 472 6.42 -9.30 34.84
C ILE A 472 5.27 -10.18 34.36
N ARG A 473 4.27 -9.56 33.74
CA ARG A 473 3.11 -10.27 33.16
C ARG A 473 2.87 -9.77 31.75
N HIS A 474 2.75 -10.69 30.80
CA HIS A 474 2.41 -10.42 29.40
C HIS A 474 3.12 -9.22 28.77
N ALA A 475 4.44 -9.11 28.95
CA ALA A 475 5.23 -8.01 28.45
C ALA A 475 6.32 -8.47 27.47
N VAL A 476 6.75 -7.56 26.59
CA VAL A 476 7.90 -7.75 25.72
C VAL A 476 9.06 -6.90 26.22
N VAL A 477 10.19 -7.56 26.54
CA VAL A 477 11.39 -6.93 27.09
C VAL A 477 12.55 -7.17 26.12
N CYS A 478 12.97 -6.10 25.44
CA CYS A 478 14.02 -6.16 24.41
C CYS A 478 15.44 -6.30 24.99
N ASP A 479 16.45 -6.36 24.12
CA ASP A 479 17.82 -6.67 24.54
C ASP A 479 18.42 -5.58 25.44
N GLY A 480 19.16 -6.02 26.45
CA GLY A 480 19.94 -5.14 27.32
C GLY A 480 19.12 -4.29 28.30
N VAL A 481 17.82 -4.56 28.45
CA VAL A 481 16.95 -3.88 29.42
C VAL A 481 17.39 -4.21 30.86
N ASN A 482 17.32 -3.21 31.74
CA ASN A 482 17.62 -3.36 33.17
C ASN A 482 16.41 -3.00 34.02
N LEU A 483 15.84 -4.00 34.70
CA LEU A 483 14.73 -3.84 35.64
C LEU A 483 15.28 -3.82 37.06
N LYS A 484 15.16 -2.67 37.72
CA LYS A 484 15.61 -2.50 39.11
C LYS A 484 14.68 -3.19 40.10
N ALA A 485 15.12 -3.27 41.35
CA ALA A 485 14.42 -4.01 42.40
C ALA A 485 13.00 -3.47 42.64
N ARG A 486 12.07 -4.38 42.91
CA ARG A 486 10.65 -4.07 43.20
C ARG A 486 9.86 -3.41 42.05
N ALA A 487 10.38 -3.44 40.82
CA ALA A 487 9.63 -2.98 39.65
C ALA A 487 8.44 -3.92 39.32
N ILE A 488 7.32 -3.33 38.90
CA ILE A 488 6.11 -4.06 38.49
C ILE A 488 5.77 -3.69 37.04
N ILE A 489 5.82 -4.67 36.16
CA ILE A 489 5.48 -4.51 34.75
C ILE A 489 4.08 -5.07 34.51
N GLN A 490 3.14 -4.17 34.20
CA GLN A 490 1.75 -4.53 33.90
C GLN A 490 1.60 -5.22 32.54
N PRO A 491 0.48 -5.94 32.30
CA PRO A 491 0.19 -6.56 31.03
C PRO A 491 0.27 -5.60 29.85
N GLY A 492 0.91 -6.06 28.79
CA GLY A 492 0.91 -5.42 27.48
C GLY A 492 1.96 -4.33 27.29
N VAL A 493 2.85 -4.18 28.26
CA VAL A 493 3.99 -3.27 28.19
C VAL A 493 5.03 -3.77 27.19
N VAL A 494 5.58 -2.82 26.43
CA VAL A 494 6.70 -3.06 25.52
C VAL A 494 7.88 -2.19 25.95
N LEU A 495 8.98 -2.81 26.36
CA LEU A 495 10.22 -2.13 26.69
C LEU A 495 11.21 -2.30 25.54
N SER A 496 11.56 -1.20 24.87
CA SER A 496 12.58 -1.18 23.81
C SER A 496 13.99 -1.44 24.38
N PHE A 497 14.98 -1.47 23.49
CA PHE A 497 16.36 -1.81 23.80
C PHE A 497 16.98 -0.88 24.86
N LYS A 498 17.77 -1.48 25.77
CA LYS A 498 18.57 -0.78 26.80
C LYS A 498 17.79 0.15 27.74
N VAL A 499 16.47 0.06 27.76
CA VAL A 499 15.62 0.81 28.71
C VAL A 499 15.97 0.41 30.15
N VAL A 500 15.95 1.39 31.06
CA VAL A 500 16.16 1.15 32.49
C VAL A 500 14.90 1.56 33.22
N ILE A 501 14.30 0.64 33.96
CA ILE A 501 13.16 0.92 34.84
C ILE A 501 13.68 1.06 36.26
N GLY A 502 13.39 2.21 36.88
CA GLY A 502 13.81 2.57 38.22
C GLY A 502 13.20 1.69 39.32
N GLU A 503 13.75 1.83 40.54
CA GLU A 503 13.28 1.09 41.71
C GLU A 503 11.86 1.50 42.10
N ASP A 504 11.07 0.55 42.60
CA ASP A 504 9.69 0.76 43.06
C ASP A 504 8.73 1.35 42.00
N PHE A 505 9.08 1.27 40.72
CA PHE A 505 8.25 1.82 39.65
C PHE A 505 7.28 0.78 39.09
N THR A 506 6.02 1.20 38.92
CA THR A 506 4.99 0.40 38.23
C THR A 506 4.75 0.97 36.85
N VAL A 507 5.09 0.21 35.81
CA VAL A 507 4.83 0.61 34.43
C VAL A 507 3.35 0.36 34.12
N PRO A 508 2.59 1.37 33.65
CA PRO A 508 1.17 1.20 33.33
C PRO A 508 0.95 0.22 32.17
N ALA A 509 -0.20 -0.46 32.16
CA ALA A 509 -0.56 -1.42 31.13
C ALA A 509 -0.53 -0.78 29.72
N TYR A 510 -0.24 -1.60 28.70
CA TYR A 510 -0.18 -1.20 27.28
C TYR A 510 0.81 -0.08 26.92
N SER A 511 1.68 0.33 27.84
CA SER A 511 2.64 1.39 27.58
C SER A 511 3.85 0.89 26.81
N LYS A 512 4.27 1.66 25.79
CA LYS A 512 5.53 1.46 25.06
C LYS A 512 6.57 2.43 25.61
N ILE A 513 7.76 1.93 25.97
CA ILE A 513 8.86 2.76 26.48
C ILE A 513 10.08 2.54 25.58
N SER A 514 10.67 3.64 25.10
CA SER A 514 11.86 3.61 24.24
C SER A 514 12.90 4.64 24.68
N LEU A 515 14.16 4.43 24.29
CA LEU A 515 15.20 5.46 24.34
C LEU A 515 15.17 6.37 23.09
N VAL A 516 14.54 5.90 22.01
CA VAL A 516 14.34 6.66 20.79
C VAL A 516 13.16 7.60 20.98
N LEU A 517 13.39 8.90 20.79
CA LEU A 517 12.36 9.93 20.82
C LEU A 517 11.43 9.78 19.60
N GLN A 518 10.13 9.81 19.85
CA GLN A 518 9.12 9.92 18.79
C GLN A 518 9.33 11.24 18.05
N ARG A 519 9.44 11.18 16.72
CA ARG A 519 9.40 12.39 15.89
C ARG A 519 7.95 12.87 15.84
N HIS A 520 7.73 14.17 15.90
CA HIS A 520 6.38 14.75 15.89
C HIS A 520 5.69 14.35 14.57
N GLU A 521 4.62 13.59 14.66
CA GLU A 521 3.77 13.22 13.53
C GLU A 521 2.97 14.46 13.10
N GLU A 522 3.10 14.88 11.84
CA GLU A 522 2.13 15.80 11.24
C GLU A 522 0.87 14.98 10.92
N GLU A 523 -0.30 15.42 11.38
CA GLU A 523 -1.59 14.69 11.31
C GLU A 523 -2.05 14.33 9.88
N ASN A 524 -1.29 14.73 8.84
CA ASN A 524 -1.60 14.52 7.42
C ASN A 524 -0.54 13.70 6.67
N SER A 525 0.44 13.09 7.34
CA SER A 525 1.42 12.23 6.68
C SER A 525 0.80 10.87 6.37
N ASP A 526 0.97 10.37 5.14
CA ASP A 526 0.58 9.01 4.80
C ASP A 526 1.56 7.98 5.41
N GLU A 527 1.11 6.73 5.61
CA GLU A 527 1.91 5.66 6.23
C GLU A 527 3.21 5.36 5.45
N GLU A 528 3.24 5.67 4.15
CA GLU A 528 4.34 5.42 3.22
C GLU A 528 5.46 6.47 3.36
N LEU A 529 5.12 7.76 3.41
CA LEU A 529 6.04 8.87 3.68
C LEU A 529 6.67 8.72 5.06
N GLU A 530 5.88 8.33 6.07
CA GLU A 530 6.39 8.07 7.42
C GLU A 530 7.40 6.92 7.48
N TYR A 531 7.25 5.92 6.60
CA TYR A 531 8.23 4.85 6.47
C TYR A 531 9.49 5.33 5.73
N ALA A 532 9.33 6.04 4.61
CA ALA A 532 10.43 6.60 3.83
C ALA A 532 11.32 7.52 4.67
N GLU A 533 10.72 8.40 5.47
CA GLU A 533 11.45 9.32 6.35
C GLU A 533 12.26 8.59 7.44
N ALA A 534 11.70 7.52 8.01
CA ALA A 534 12.40 6.70 9.00
C ALA A 534 13.53 5.87 8.37
N ALA A 535 13.31 5.30 7.18
CA ALA A 535 14.30 4.51 6.45
C ALA A 535 15.45 5.36 5.88
N SER A 536 15.19 6.62 5.51
CA SER A 536 16.17 7.52 4.88
C SER A 536 17.40 7.85 5.73
N GLY A 537 17.33 7.63 7.06
CA GLY A 537 18.49 7.77 7.94
C GLY A 537 19.15 9.16 7.89
N VAL A 538 18.44 10.22 7.46
CA VAL A 538 18.89 11.61 7.62
C VAL A 538 18.85 11.93 9.11
N ALA A 539 19.87 11.45 9.80
CA ALA A 539 20.19 11.80 11.17
C ALA A 539 20.64 13.26 11.17
N GLY A 540 19.67 14.18 11.17
CA GLY A 540 19.85 15.40 11.95
C GLY A 540 20.20 14.93 13.36
N SER A 541 21.47 15.11 13.73
CA SER A 541 22.11 14.65 14.96
C SER A 541 21.12 14.46 16.12
N ALA A 542 20.68 13.22 16.34
CA ALA A 542 20.20 12.83 17.66
C ALA A 542 21.38 13.10 18.61
N PRO A 543 21.20 13.84 19.70
CA PRO A 543 22.29 14.19 20.59
C PRO A 543 22.91 12.89 21.07
N SER A 544 24.16 12.66 20.68
CA SER A 544 24.90 11.47 21.06
C SER A 544 24.88 11.37 22.60
N PRO A 545 24.51 10.23 23.18
CA PRO A 545 24.66 10.02 24.61
C PRO A 545 26.13 9.70 24.84
N LEU A 546 26.98 10.73 24.82
CA LEU A 546 28.36 10.85 25.30
C LEU A 546 29.16 11.79 24.37
N TYR A 547 29.80 12.80 24.98
CA TYR A 547 30.69 13.82 24.43
C TYR A 547 30.05 15.00 23.67
N ASP A 548 29.84 16.10 24.39
CA ASP A 548 30.10 17.42 23.81
C ASP A 548 31.38 17.97 24.46
N GLY A 549 32.45 17.98 23.66
CA GLY A 549 33.75 18.50 24.04
C GLY A 549 33.85 19.98 23.67
N MET A 550 33.98 20.81 24.70
CA MET A 550 34.48 22.19 24.73
C MET A 550 34.78 22.90 23.40
N ASN A 551 34.19 24.08 23.25
CA ASN A 551 34.91 25.26 22.77
C ASN A 551 34.68 26.49 23.68
N GLY A 552 35.63 26.70 24.59
CA GLY A 552 36.22 27.99 24.97
C GLY A 552 35.39 29.10 25.63
N SER A 553 35.52 29.26 26.96
CA SER A 553 35.84 30.55 27.59
C SER A 553 36.10 30.39 29.10
N GLN A 554 37.11 31.11 29.61
CA GLN A 554 37.53 31.19 31.01
C GLN A 554 36.47 31.79 31.94
N ALA A 555 36.21 31.11 33.07
CA ALA A 555 35.85 31.62 34.42
C ALA A 555 35.69 30.36 35.30
N ASP A 556 36.65 30.03 36.16
CA ASP A 556 36.75 30.38 37.59
C ASP A 556 35.59 29.86 38.47
N ASP A 557 36.01 29.10 39.49
CA ASP A 557 35.33 28.62 40.70
C ASP A 557 34.19 27.56 40.65
N GLY A 558 34.42 26.46 41.37
CA GLY A 558 33.38 25.71 42.09
C GLY A 558 33.25 24.22 41.77
N GLU A 559 33.62 23.35 42.73
CA GLU A 559 33.23 21.94 42.75
C GLU A 559 31.69 21.79 42.72
N GLU A 560 31.13 21.26 41.63
CA GLU A 560 29.78 20.67 41.65
C GLU A 560 29.80 19.29 40.99
N THR A 561 29.61 18.26 41.83
CA THR A 561 29.24 16.91 41.40
C THR A 561 27.91 16.93 40.65
N PRO A 562 27.78 16.32 39.46
CA PRO A 562 26.48 16.23 38.80
C PRO A 562 25.62 15.16 39.49
N GLN A 563 24.67 15.58 40.32
CA GLN A 563 23.64 14.72 40.92
C GLN A 563 22.31 14.89 40.15
N SER A 564 21.68 13.75 39.81
CA SER A 564 20.28 13.52 39.34
C SER A 564 20.00 13.40 37.82
N PRO A 565 19.01 12.57 37.41
CA PRO A 565 19.03 11.86 36.12
C PRO A 565 18.39 12.64 34.96
N ARG A 566 18.90 12.38 33.75
CA ARG A 566 18.59 13.03 32.47
C ARG A 566 17.19 12.72 31.89
N TRP A 567 16.36 11.97 32.60
CA TRP A 567 15.10 11.37 32.11
C TRP A 567 13.97 11.59 33.11
N ASP A 568 12.73 11.73 32.63
CA ASP A 568 11.56 12.02 33.45
C ASP A 568 11.26 10.88 34.45
N PRO A 569 11.47 11.08 35.76
CA PRO A 569 11.23 10.04 36.77
C PRO A 569 9.76 9.62 36.87
N LEU A 570 8.82 10.41 36.34
CA LEU A 570 7.39 10.06 36.30
C LEU A 570 7.09 8.95 35.29
N GLN A 571 7.94 8.77 34.27
CA GLN A 571 7.71 7.80 33.19
C GLN A 571 8.46 6.49 33.39
N VAL A 572 9.62 6.53 34.04
CA VAL A 572 10.52 5.36 34.19
C VAL A 572 11.00 5.14 35.62
N GLY A 573 10.58 5.95 36.59
CA GLY A 573 11.01 5.87 37.99
C GLY A 573 12.37 6.52 38.27
N LEU A 574 12.71 6.65 39.56
CA LEU A 574 13.98 7.25 40.00
C LEU A 574 15.17 6.42 39.49
N GLY A 575 16.04 7.05 38.70
CA GLY A 575 17.20 6.41 38.08
C GLY A 575 16.89 5.58 36.82
N GLY A 576 15.66 5.66 36.30
CA GLY A 576 15.28 5.07 35.02
C GLY A 576 15.80 5.85 33.81
N ALA A 577 15.76 5.22 32.64
CA ALA A 577 16.13 5.80 31.36
C ALA A 577 15.16 5.33 30.27
N GLY A 578 14.46 6.27 29.64
CA GLY A 578 13.46 6.04 28.60
C GLY A 578 12.37 7.11 28.59
N CYS A 579 11.69 7.25 27.46
CA CYS A 579 10.48 8.06 27.30
C CYS A 579 9.31 7.16 26.87
N LYS A 580 8.10 7.51 27.34
CA LYS A 580 6.87 6.88 26.87
C LYS A 580 6.67 7.22 25.39
N TRP A 581 6.36 6.21 24.59
CA TRP A 581 6.02 6.32 23.17
C TRP A 581 4.50 6.16 23.07
N SER A 582 3.80 7.16 22.52
CA SER A 582 2.33 7.17 22.43
C SER A 582 1.90 7.28 20.99
N THR A 583 1.12 6.30 20.51
CA THR A 583 0.78 6.18 19.08
C THR A 583 -0.51 6.93 18.70
N GLY A 584 -0.96 7.90 19.51
CA GLY A 584 -2.16 8.72 19.24
C GLY A 584 -3.51 7.98 19.14
N GLN A 585 -3.53 6.65 19.15
CA GLN A 585 -4.72 5.83 18.87
C GLN A 585 -5.34 5.25 20.16
N ASP A 586 -6.68 5.29 20.26
CA ASP A 586 -7.50 4.79 21.38
C ASP A 586 -7.49 3.23 21.52
N ASP A 587 -6.66 2.52 20.76
CA ASP A 587 -6.68 1.06 20.58
C ASP A 587 -5.33 0.35 20.86
N GLU A 588 -4.47 0.93 21.70
CA GLU A 588 -3.13 0.38 22.05
C GLU A 588 -3.15 -1.08 22.54
N TRP A 589 -4.28 -1.55 23.08
CA TRP A 589 -4.47 -2.93 23.53
C TRP A 589 -4.52 -3.96 22.39
N ARG A 590 -4.87 -3.56 21.16
CA ARG A 590 -4.98 -4.43 19.99
C ARG A 590 -3.62 -4.92 19.50
N HIS A 591 -2.60 -4.06 19.61
CA HIS A 591 -1.23 -4.36 19.20
C HIS A 591 -0.38 -4.89 20.34
N SER A 592 -1.00 -5.55 21.33
CA SER A 592 -0.32 -6.00 22.53
C SER A 592 -0.33 -7.52 22.69
N VAL A 593 0.70 -8.04 23.36
CA VAL A 593 0.85 -9.44 23.78
C VAL A 593 -0.13 -9.81 24.90
N ALA A 594 -0.70 -8.83 25.60
CA ALA A 594 -1.66 -9.10 26.67
C ALA A 594 -2.98 -9.67 26.13
N PRO A 595 -3.60 -10.62 26.86
CA PRO A 595 -4.97 -11.04 26.60
C PRO A 595 -5.93 -9.85 26.57
N ILE A 596 -7.00 -9.96 25.78
CA ILE A 596 -8.02 -8.91 25.68
C ILE A 596 -8.65 -8.71 27.05
N PRO A 597 -8.76 -7.45 27.54
CA PRO A 597 -9.47 -7.16 28.78
C PRO A 597 -10.89 -7.74 28.73
N PRO A 598 -11.35 -8.41 29.80
CA PRO A 598 -12.67 -9.04 29.82
C PRO A 598 -13.82 -8.04 29.62
N GLU A 599 -13.59 -6.77 29.96
CA GLU A 599 -14.54 -5.67 29.70
C GLU A 599 -14.67 -5.39 28.20
N LYS A 600 -13.56 -5.34 27.47
CA LYS A 600 -13.55 -5.17 26.02
C LYS A 600 -14.13 -6.37 25.27
N ILE A 601 -13.93 -7.59 25.77
CA ILE A 601 -14.60 -8.78 25.21
C ILE A 601 -16.12 -8.63 25.34
N LYS A 602 -16.63 -8.18 26.48
CA LYS A 602 -18.07 -7.96 26.67
C LYS A 602 -18.62 -6.87 25.77
N GLU A 603 -17.86 -5.79 25.56
CA GLU A 603 -18.22 -4.71 24.63
C GLU A 603 -18.32 -5.21 23.18
N ILE A 604 -17.34 -6.00 22.73
CA ILE A 604 -17.34 -6.59 21.38
C ILE A 604 -18.52 -7.55 21.21
N VAL A 605 -18.74 -8.45 22.18
CA VAL A 605 -19.84 -9.42 22.14
C VAL A 605 -21.19 -8.71 22.18
N ALA A 606 -21.35 -7.69 23.03
CA ALA A 606 -22.59 -6.91 23.07
C ALA A 606 -22.84 -6.15 21.75
N ARG A 607 -21.78 -5.61 21.13
CA ARG A 607 -21.87 -4.93 19.82
C ARG A 607 -22.20 -5.91 18.68
N GLU A 608 -21.72 -7.15 18.76
CA GLU A 608 -22.11 -8.22 17.83
C GLU A 608 -23.58 -8.61 18.01
N GLU A 609 -24.02 -8.84 19.26
CA GLU A 609 -25.41 -9.17 19.58
C GLU A 609 -26.40 -8.03 19.21
N GLU A 610 -26.04 -6.76 19.45
CA GLU A 610 -26.86 -5.61 19.05
C GLU A 610 -26.96 -5.48 17.52
N ALA A 611 -25.88 -5.74 16.79
CA ALA A 611 -25.91 -5.71 15.33
C ALA A 611 -26.74 -6.85 14.72
N GLU A 612 -26.68 -8.05 15.29
CA GLU A 612 -27.56 -9.16 14.89
C GLU A 612 -29.05 -8.81 15.11
N LEU A 613 -29.36 -8.09 16.19
CA LEU A 613 -30.72 -7.62 16.48
C LEU A 613 -31.17 -6.48 15.54
N GLU A 614 -30.27 -5.56 15.18
CA GLU A 614 -30.57 -4.50 14.21
C GLU A 614 -30.79 -5.06 12.79
N ASP A 615 -29.97 -6.02 12.34
CA ASP A 615 -30.13 -6.64 11.04
C ASP A 615 -31.41 -7.49 10.97
N ALA A 616 -31.76 -8.20 12.05
CA ALA A 616 -33.05 -8.89 12.16
C ALA A 616 -34.25 -7.91 12.14
N ALA A 617 -34.09 -6.69 12.66
CA ALA A 617 -35.12 -5.66 12.61
C ALA A 617 -35.24 -5.04 11.20
N ARG A 618 -34.12 -4.85 10.47
CA ARG A 618 -34.12 -4.37 9.08
C ARG A 618 -34.79 -5.37 8.14
N ASP A 619 -34.55 -6.67 8.30
CA ASP A 619 -35.16 -7.72 7.46
C ASP A 619 -36.69 -7.81 7.64
N MET A 620 -37.20 -7.50 8.84
CA MET A 620 -38.65 -7.40 9.11
C MET A 620 -39.31 -6.16 8.49
N THR A 621 -38.54 -5.09 8.22
CA THR A 621 -39.04 -3.87 7.56
C THR A 621 -38.97 -3.92 6.03
N THR A 622 -38.08 -4.74 5.46
CA THR A 622 -37.98 -4.96 4.01
C THR A 622 -38.95 -6.02 3.52
N SER A 623 -39.30 -7.02 4.36
CA SER A 623 -40.33 -8.01 4.04
C SER A 623 -41.76 -7.46 4.07
N SER A 624 -41.99 -6.29 4.70
CA SER A 624 -43.32 -5.67 4.82
C SER A 624 -43.58 -4.56 3.78
N ARG A 625 -42.62 -4.28 2.89
CA ARG A 625 -42.75 -3.31 1.79
C ARG A 625 -42.94 -3.93 0.40
N LYS A 626 -43.09 -5.25 0.28
CA LYS A 626 -43.14 -5.95 -1.02
C LYS A 626 -44.50 -6.54 -1.45
N ASP A 627 -45.60 -6.29 -0.73
CA ASP A 627 -46.90 -6.91 -1.07
C ASP A 627 -48.05 -5.92 -1.31
N ASN A 628 -47.81 -4.68 -1.73
CA ASN A 628 -48.88 -3.80 -2.23
C ASN A 628 -48.37 -2.85 -3.33
N VAL A 629 -47.99 -3.42 -4.47
CA VAL A 629 -47.98 -2.68 -5.74
C VAL A 629 -49.15 -3.22 -6.55
N GLU A 630 -50.30 -2.55 -6.43
CA GLU A 630 -51.33 -2.62 -7.47
C GLU A 630 -50.73 -1.94 -8.71
N GLU A 631 -50.71 -2.66 -9.82
CA GLU A 631 -50.35 -2.15 -11.15
C GLU A 631 -51.27 -0.96 -11.51
N GLN A 632 -50.69 0.24 -11.56
CA GLN A 632 -51.20 1.36 -12.36
C GLN A 632 -50.18 1.65 -13.47
N PRO A 633 -50.65 1.94 -14.71
CA PRO A 633 -49.79 2.04 -15.87
C PRO A 633 -49.02 3.36 -15.90
N ASP A 634 -47.73 3.25 -16.24
CA ASP A 634 -46.82 4.21 -16.87
C ASP A 634 -47.33 5.67 -17.00
N ASP A 635 -46.83 6.55 -16.13
CA ASP A 635 -46.72 7.99 -16.39
C ASP A 635 -45.21 8.32 -16.51
N ASP A 636 -44.81 8.71 -17.73
CA ASP A 636 -43.45 9.07 -18.18
C ASP A 636 -43.05 10.52 -17.75
N ASP A 637 -42.90 10.83 -16.46
CA ASP A 637 -42.59 12.22 -16.01
C ASP A 637 -41.44 12.33 -14.96
N ASP A 638 -40.45 11.42 -14.96
CA ASP A 638 -39.30 11.46 -14.01
C ASP A 638 -37.94 11.84 -14.66
N GLU A 639 -37.91 12.48 -15.84
CA GLU A 639 -36.64 12.95 -16.45
C GLU A 639 -36.20 14.37 -16.00
N ASP A 640 -37.06 15.18 -15.37
CA ASP A 640 -36.75 16.59 -15.09
C ASP A 640 -36.14 16.87 -13.70
N ALA A 641 -36.09 15.88 -12.79
CA ALA A 641 -35.62 16.11 -11.41
C ALA A 641 -34.09 16.00 -11.23
N ASP A 642 -33.40 15.31 -12.13
CA ASP A 642 -31.94 15.11 -12.07
C ASP A 642 -31.17 16.30 -12.67
N GLU A 643 -31.76 17.07 -13.60
CA GLU A 643 -31.07 18.19 -14.29
C GLU A 643 -30.88 19.45 -13.42
N GLU A 644 -31.80 19.72 -12.47
CA GLU A 644 -31.69 20.89 -11.57
C GLU A 644 -30.55 20.73 -10.54
N ASP A 645 -30.30 19.52 -10.04
CA ASP A 645 -29.24 19.26 -9.06
C ASP A 645 -27.84 19.30 -9.73
N ASP A 646 -27.75 18.86 -10.99
CA ASP A 646 -26.53 18.91 -11.81
C ASP A 646 -26.13 20.34 -12.19
N SER A 647 -27.09 21.23 -12.46
CA SER A 647 -26.83 22.65 -12.75
C SER A 647 -26.26 23.40 -11.54
N LEU A 648 -26.84 23.17 -10.35
CA LEU A 648 -26.37 23.77 -9.10
C LEU A 648 -25.00 23.23 -8.66
N PHE A 649 -24.69 21.97 -8.98
CA PHE A 649 -23.38 21.40 -8.71
C PHE A 649 -22.31 21.99 -9.64
N PHE A 650 -22.63 22.13 -10.92
CA PHE A 650 -21.76 22.75 -11.93
C PHE A 650 -21.37 24.19 -11.56
N ASP A 651 -22.35 25.03 -11.21
CA ASP A 651 -22.10 26.43 -10.83
C ASP A 651 -21.15 26.55 -9.62
N LYS A 652 -21.34 25.68 -8.61
CA LYS A 652 -20.49 25.65 -7.42
C LYS A 652 -19.07 25.19 -7.72
N GLU A 653 -18.91 24.23 -8.63
CA GLU A 653 -17.60 23.73 -9.01
C GLU A 653 -16.81 24.78 -9.80
N VAL A 654 -17.48 25.47 -10.75
CA VAL A 654 -16.89 26.61 -11.48
C VAL A 654 -16.51 27.75 -10.53
N GLU A 655 -17.36 28.09 -9.54
CA GLU A 655 -17.05 29.09 -8.52
C GLU A 655 -15.84 28.69 -7.64
N ALA A 656 -15.72 27.41 -7.28
CA ALA A 656 -14.59 26.89 -6.52
C ALA A 656 -13.28 26.95 -7.34
N LEU A 657 -13.31 26.56 -8.62
CA LEU A 657 -12.17 26.69 -9.54
C LEU A 657 -11.73 28.15 -9.68
N PHE A 658 -12.68 29.06 -9.85
CA PHE A 658 -12.41 30.48 -9.94
C PHE A 658 -11.81 31.02 -8.63
N SER A 659 -12.33 30.61 -7.48
CA SER A 659 -11.80 31.00 -6.16
C SER A 659 -10.34 30.57 -5.97
N ARG A 660 -9.96 29.36 -6.44
CA ARG A 660 -8.55 28.88 -6.43
C ARG A 660 -7.63 29.70 -7.33
N ALA A 661 -8.16 30.23 -8.43
CA ALA A 661 -7.42 31.15 -9.30
C ALA A 661 -7.15 32.49 -8.61
N VAL A 662 -8.14 32.97 -7.83
CA VAL A 662 -8.05 34.24 -7.08
C VAL A 662 -7.08 34.16 -5.91
N THR A 663 -7.00 33.01 -5.22
CA THR A 663 -6.01 32.78 -4.14
C THR A 663 -4.58 32.60 -4.65
N GLY A 664 -4.39 32.45 -5.97
CA GLY A 664 -3.10 32.29 -6.62
C GLY A 664 -2.58 30.85 -6.68
N GLU A 665 -3.45 29.86 -6.41
CA GLU A 665 -3.11 28.44 -6.48
C GLU A 665 -3.04 27.91 -7.93
N SER A 666 -3.79 28.53 -8.85
CA SER A 666 -3.87 28.14 -10.26
C SER A 666 -3.68 29.32 -11.22
N SER A 667 -3.12 29.04 -12.40
CA SER A 667 -3.00 30.03 -13.48
C SER A 667 -4.33 30.21 -14.22
N ALA A 668 -4.58 31.39 -14.80
CA ALA A 668 -5.77 31.65 -15.61
C ALA A 668 -5.90 30.73 -16.83
N GLU A 669 -4.79 30.15 -17.32
CA GLU A 669 -4.82 29.19 -18.43
C GLU A 669 -5.28 27.80 -17.98
N ASN A 670 -4.90 27.38 -16.76
CA ASN A 670 -5.35 26.11 -16.19
C ASN A 670 -6.85 26.13 -15.90
N VAL A 671 -7.37 27.26 -15.39
CA VAL A 671 -8.80 27.43 -15.13
C VAL A 671 -9.62 27.25 -16.41
N VAL A 672 -9.14 27.78 -17.54
CA VAL A 672 -9.83 27.61 -18.83
C VAL A 672 -9.89 26.13 -19.24
N LEU A 673 -8.79 25.39 -19.07
CA LEU A 673 -8.76 23.95 -19.38
C LEU A 673 -9.67 23.14 -18.44
N GLU A 674 -9.70 23.48 -17.16
CA GLU A 674 -10.54 22.79 -16.17
C GLU A 674 -12.03 23.07 -16.41
N VAL A 675 -12.40 24.32 -16.73
CA VAL A 675 -13.79 24.68 -17.07
C VAL A 675 -14.21 24.07 -18.42
N ASP A 676 -13.34 24.04 -19.43
CA ASP A 676 -13.61 23.31 -20.68
C ASP A 676 -13.76 21.79 -20.43
N GLY A 677 -13.07 21.25 -19.43
CA GLY A 677 -13.23 19.87 -18.96
C GLY A 677 -14.59 19.63 -18.28
N LEU A 678 -14.99 20.52 -17.37
CA LEU A 678 -16.31 20.47 -16.72
C LEU A 678 -17.44 20.61 -17.73
N LYS A 679 -17.28 21.51 -18.69
CA LYS A 679 -18.22 21.68 -19.81
C LYS A 679 -18.47 20.35 -20.52
N LEU A 680 -17.40 19.61 -20.83
CA LEU A 680 -17.50 18.31 -21.49
C LEU A 680 -18.06 17.21 -20.58
N ALA A 681 -17.83 17.29 -19.27
CA ALA A 681 -18.34 16.32 -18.30
C ALA A 681 -19.86 16.45 -18.06
N TYR A 682 -20.36 17.68 -18.00
CA TYR A 682 -21.77 18.01 -17.75
C TYR A 682 -22.58 18.31 -19.02
N ASP A 683 -22.00 18.10 -20.21
CA ASP A 683 -22.59 18.41 -21.52
C ASP A 683 -23.19 19.82 -21.63
N ARG A 684 -22.46 20.82 -21.09
CA ARG A 684 -22.91 22.22 -21.04
C ARG A 684 -22.44 23.02 -22.26
N SER A 685 -23.12 24.13 -22.52
CA SER A 685 -22.80 25.06 -23.59
C SER A 685 -21.71 26.09 -23.18
N PHE A 686 -21.19 26.85 -24.13
CA PHE A 686 -20.26 27.95 -23.81
C PHE A 686 -20.97 29.09 -23.06
N SER A 687 -22.26 29.31 -23.34
CA SER A 687 -23.13 30.25 -22.65
C SER A 687 -23.28 29.89 -21.17
N ASP A 688 -23.53 28.62 -20.83
CA ASP A 688 -23.66 28.18 -19.43
C ASP A 688 -22.35 28.40 -18.64
N CYS A 689 -21.21 28.09 -19.26
CA CYS A 689 -19.89 28.32 -18.66
C CYS A 689 -19.62 29.81 -18.43
N ALA A 690 -20.01 30.67 -19.39
CA ALA A 690 -19.87 32.12 -19.28
C ALA A 690 -20.78 32.68 -18.17
N GLY A 691 -22.01 32.18 -18.06
CA GLY A 691 -22.95 32.49 -17.00
C GLY A 691 -22.42 32.13 -15.61
N ALA A 692 -21.99 30.88 -15.41
CA ALA A 692 -21.41 30.41 -14.15
C ALA A 692 -20.15 31.19 -13.75
N MET A 693 -19.25 31.43 -14.70
CA MET A 693 -18.03 32.24 -14.49
C MET A 693 -18.38 33.68 -14.11
N PHE A 694 -19.39 34.26 -14.74
CA PHE A 694 -19.85 35.61 -14.45
C PHE A 694 -20.51 35.70 -13.06
N ARG A 695 -21.31 34.72 -12.67
CA ARG A 695 -21.87 34.59 -11.31
C ARG A 695 -20.76 34.55 -10.25
N ALA A 696 -19.71 33.76 -10.49
CA ALA A 696 -18.54 33.69 -9.60
C ALA A 696 -17.78 35.03 -9.51
N LEU A 697 -17.64 35.75 -10.63
CA LEU A 697 -17.03 37.10 -10.67
C LEU A 697 -17.82 38.11 -9.84
N LEU A 698 -19.15 38.08 -9.94
CA LEU A 698 -20.03 38.94 -9.15
C LEU A 698 -19.96 38.58 -7.67
N ASN A 699 -19.97 37.29 -7.33
CA ASN A 699 -19.80 36.85 -5.94
C ASN A 699 -18.49 37.34 -5.34
N LEU A 700 -17.39 37.27 -6.08
CA LEU A 700 -16.09 37.81 -5.65
C LEU A 700 -16.13 39.33 -5.43
N ALA A 701 -16.71 40.08 -6.38
CA ALA A 701 -16.82 41.54 -6.27
C ALA A 701 -17.66 41.98 -5.05
N ALA A 702 -18.53 41.10 -4.58
CA ALA A 702 -19.47 41.32 -3.51
C ALA A 702 -19.03 40.73 -2.15
N GLN A 703 -17.82 40.17 -2.06
CA GLN A 703 -17.18 39.74 -0.80
C GLN A 703 -16.51 40.94 -0.09
N GLY A 704 -17.23 41.61 0.80
CA GLY A 704 -16.70 42.68 1.65
C GLY A 704 -17.69 43.18 2.72
N PRO A 705 -17.24 43.68 3.88
CA PRO A 705 -18.15 44.12 4.95
C PRO A 705 -18.80 45.48 4.62
N GLN A 706 -20.11 45.45 4.32
CA GLN A 706 -21.00 46.60 4.06
C GLN A 706 -20.63 47.42 2.81
N THR A 707 -20.82 46.84 1.63
CA THR A 707 -20.69 47.49 0.32
C THR A 707 -21.79 48.54 0.11
N THR A 708 -21.41 49.81 0.08
CA THR A 708 -22.31 50.85 -0.48
C THR A 708 -22.43 50.67 -1.99
N SER A 709 -23.55 51.10 -2.61
CA SER A 709 -23.79 50.94 -4.06
C SER A 709 -22.65 51.49 -4.94
N ARG A 710 -21.88 52.46 -4.45
CA ARG A 710 -20.72 53.04 -5.15
C ARG A 710 -19.46 52.17 -5.03
N GLU A 711 -19.24 51.55 -3.88
CA GLU A 711 -18.13 50.62 -3.66
C GLU A 711 -18.34 49.32 -4.44
N LEU A 712 -19.59 48.87 -4.58
CA LEU A 712 -19.95 47.71 -5.40
C LEU A 712 -19.53 47.91 -6.87
N VAL A 713 -19.87 49.05 -7.50
CA VAL A 713 -19.41 49.37 -8.88
C VAL A 713 -17.90 49.36 -8.96
N GLN A 714 -17.23 49.96 -7.99
CA GLN A 714 -15.78 50.11 -8.01
C GLN A 714 -15.07 48.75 -7.87
N ASN A 715 -15.59 47.86 -7.02
CA ASN A 715 -15.08 46.51 -6.85
C ASN A 715 -15.33 45.66 -8.10
N THR A 716 -16.55 45.71 -8.66
CA THR A 716 -16.87 45.02 -9.92
C THR A 716 -15.96 45.49 -11.05
N LYS A 717 -15.68 46.80 -11.14
CA LYS A 717 -14.73 47.36 -12.11
C LYS A 717 -13.31 46.81 -11.95
N GLN A 718 -12.84 46.64 -10.72
CA GLN A 718 -11.52 46.06 -10.45
C GLN A 718 -11.46 44.56 -10.81
N VAL A 719 -12.50 43.81 -10.47
CA VAL A 719 -12.61 42.38 -10.79
C VAL A 719 -12.69 42.17 -12.31
N LEU A 720 -13.49 42.96 -13.03
CA LEU A 720 -13.58 42.91 -14.48
C LEU A 720 -12.28 43.33 -15.18
N LEU A 721 -11.51 44.26 -14.61
CA LEU A 721 -10.18 44.61 -15.14
C LEU A 721 -9.18 43.46 -15.04
N GLN A 722 -9.27 42.68 -13.96
CA GLN A 722 -8.34 41.58 -13.70
C GLN A 722 -8.75 40.29 -14.41
N TRP A 723 -10.04 39.99 -14.45
CA TRP A 723 -10.59 38.70 -14.89
C TRP A 723 -11.50 38.78 -16.12
N GLY A 724 -11.82 39.97 -16.61
CA GLY A 724 -12.53 40.17 -17.89
C GLY A 724 -11.88 39.46 -19.07
N PRO A 725 -10.53 39.43 -19.22
CA PRO A 725 -9.88 38.66 -20.28
C PRO A 725 -10.11 37.15 -20.21
N LEU A 726 -10.39 36.60 -19.01
CA LEU A 726 -10.71 35.19 -18.81
C LEU A 726 -12.15 34.91 -19.26
N LEU A 727 -13.11 35.75 -18.84
CA LEU A 727 -14.51 35.66 -19.25
C LEU A 727 -14.66 35.76 -20.78
N ARG A 728 -13.92 36.67 -21.42
CA ARG A 728 -13.89 36.83 -22.89
C ARG A 728 -13.47 35.56 -23.65
N ARG A 729 -12.77 34.60 -23.03
CA ARG A 729 -12.42 33.35 -23.71
C ARG A 729 -13.61 32.42 -23.88
N PHE A 730 -14.64 32.58 -23.05
CA PHE A 730 -15.89 31.82 -23.11
C PHE A 730 -16.97 32.51 -23.94
N LEU A 731 -16.86 33.82 -24.16
CA LEU A 731 -17.75 34.61 -25.02
C LEU A 731 -17.29 34.56 -26.48
N LYS A 732 -17.82 33.63 -27.28
CA LYS A 732 -17.44 33.45 -28.69
C LYS A 732 -18.54 33.91 -29.65
N HIS A 733 -19.78 33.79 -29.23
CA HIS A 733 -20.97 34.11 -29.99
C HIS A 733 -21.82 35.14 -29.24
N GLN A 734 -22.68 35.84 -29.99
CA GLN A 734 -23.62 36.81 -29.43
C GLN A 734 -24.56 36.18 -28.40
N ASP A 735 -24.91 34.91 -28.57
CA ASP A 735 -25.74 34.14 -27.65
C ASP A 735 -25.05 33.95 -26.28
N ASP A 736 -23.72 33.79 -26.25
CA ASP A 736 -22.96 33.66 -24.99
C ASP A 736 -22.96 34.99 -24.20
N GLU A 737 -22.89 36.11 -24.92
CA GLU A 737 -22.95 37.46 -24.33
C GLU A 737 -24.36 37.79 -23.81
N MET A 738 -25.39 37.30 -24.49
CA MET A 738 -26.78 37.40 -24.05
C MET A 738 -27.02 36.59 -22.77
N GLU A 739 -26.46 35.39 -22.66
CA GLU A 739 -26.58 34.56 -21.45
C GLU A 739 -25.99 35.25 -20.22
N VAL A 740 -24.84 35.91 -20.36
CA VAL A 740 -24.25 36.72 -19.27
C VAL A 740 -25.21 37.83 -18.79
N LEU A 741 -26.00 38.42 -19.68
CA LEU A 741 -27.01 39.42 -19.33
C LEU A 741 -28.21 38.80 -18.60
N LEU A 742 -28.67 37.63 -19.05
CA LEU A 742 -29.75 36.89 -18.39
C LEU A 742 -29.35 36.44 -16.98
N VAL A 743 -28.14 35.91 -16.81
CA VAL A 743 -27.59 35.57 -15.50
C VAL A 743 -27.41 36.81 -14.63
N PHE A 744 -27.07 37.97 -15.22
CA PHE A 744 -27.02 39.21 -14.45
C PHE A 744 -28.39 39.63 -13.90
N GLU A 745 -29.47 39.44 -14.66
CA GLU A 745 -30.85 39.67 -14.21
C GLU A 745 -31.24 38.70 -13.09
N GLU A 746 -30.92 37.41 -13.25
CA GLU A 746 -31.17 36.35 -12.25
C GLU A 746 -30.48 36.70 -10.93
N VAL A 747 -29.17 37.00 -10.97
CA VAL A 747 -28.40 37.38 -9.77
C VAL A 747 -28.96 38.64 -9.11
N CYS A 748 -29.46 39.61 -9.87
CA CYS A 748 -30.09 40.82 -9.31
C CYS A 748 -31.45 40.54 -8.66
N THR A 749 -32.13 39.48 -9.08
CA THR A 749 -33.49 39.13 -8.64
C THR A 749 -33.47 38.15 -7.46
N GLU A 750 -32.63 37.12 -7.53
CA GLU A 750 -32.63 35.95 -6.66
C GLU A 750 -31.49 35.98 -5.63
N ASP A 751 -30.23 36.08 -6.08
CA ASP A 751 -29.06 35.92 -5.21
C ASP A 751 -28.65 37.19 -4.45
N ARG A 752 -28.49 38.30 -5.17
CA ARG A 752 -27.84 39.53 -4.69
C ARG A 752 -28.61 40.78 -5.14
N LYS A 753 -29.72 41.06 -4.44
CA LYS A 753 -30.56 42.26 -4.62
C LYS A 753 -29.83 43.60 -4.49
N GLU A 754 -28.59 43.59 -3.98
CA GLU A 754 -27.69 44.74 -3.88
C GLU A 754 -27.24 45.27 -5.25
N TYR A 755 -27.23 44.42 -6.29
CA TYR A 755 -26.88 44.80 -7.67
C TYR A 755 -28.03 45.45 -8.43
N ALA A 756 -29.29 45.21 -8.04
CA ALA A 756 -30.47 45.74 -8.72
C ALA A 756 -30.49 47.28 -8.93
N PRO A 757 -30.13 48.15 -7.94
CA PRO A 757 -30.10 49.60 -8.15
C PRO A 757 -28.87 50.09 -8.94
N VAL A 758 -27.92 49.19 -9.21
CA VAL A 758 -26.61 49.49 -9.81
C VAL A 758 -26.48 48.85 -11.21
N PHE A 759 -27.50 48.12 -11.65
CA PHE A 759 -27.53 47.34 -12.88
C PHE A 759 -27.05 48.14 -14.10
N ALA A 760 -27.61 49.34 -14.33
CA ALA A 760 -27.24 50.19 -15.45
C ALA A 760 -25.76 50.65 -15.43
N SER A 761 -25.19 50.87 -14.25
CA SER A 761 -23.78 51.27 -14.11
C SER A 761 -22.83 50.10 -14.34
N VAL A 762 -23.20 48.88 -13.91
CA VAL A 762 -22.41 47.67 -14.16
C VAL A 762 -22.50 47.26 -15.64
N LEU A 763 -23.68 47.36 -16.26
CA LEU A 763 -23.86 47.12 -17.69
C LEU A 763 -23.01 48.07 -18.55
N GLN A 764 -22.97 49.35 -18.18
CA GLN A 764 -22.09 50.32 -18.85
C GLN A 764 -20.61 49.94 -18.69
N GLU A 765 -20.17 49.47 -17.52
CA GLU A 765 -18.78 49.02 -17.33
C GLU A 765 -18.46 47.71 -18.09
N LEU A 766 -19.44 46.83 -18.30
CA LEU A 766 -19.27 45.63 -19.15
C LEU A 766 -19.07 46.01 -20.62
N TYR A 767 -19.79 47.02 -21.10
CA TYR A 767 -19.61 47.61 -22.44
C TYR A 767 -18.27 48.37 -22.56
N ASP A 768 -17.97 49.29 -21.63
CA ASP A 768 -16.73 50.09 -21.62
C ASP A 768 -15.45 49.23 -21.52
N LYS A 769 -15.59 47.98 -21.07
CA LYS A 769 -14.50 46.99 -20.96
C LYS A 769 -14.57 45.93 -22.03
N ASP A 770 -15.26 46.16 -23.15
CA ASP A 770 -15.51 45.23 -24.27
C ASP A 770 -15.71 43.77 -23.81
N VAL A 771 -16.48 43.56 -22.74
CA VAL A 771 -16.89 42.21 -22.32
C VAL A 771 -18.13 41.82 -23.11
N ILE A 772 -19.03 42.77 -23.37
CA ILE A 772 -20.30 42.59 -24.10
C ILE A 772 -20.38 43.61 -25.23
N SER A 773 -20.81 43.17 -26.41
CA SER A 773 -21.01 44.00 -27.60
C SER A 773 -22.30 44.82 -27.54
N GLU A 774 -22.36 45.90 -28.32
CA GLU A 774 -23.60 46.67 -28.49
C GLU A 774 -24.73 45.85 -29.12
N GLU A 775 -24.40 44.96 -30.06
CA GLU A 775 -25.35 44.06 -30.73
C GLU A 775 -26.05 43.13 -29.72
N ALA A 776 -25.32 42.57 -28.76
CA ALA A 776 -25.88 41.72 -27.71
C ALA A 776 -26.82 42.49 -26.77
N ILE A 777 -26.47 43.73 -26.40
CA ILE A 777 -27.29 44.59 -25.52
C ILE A 777 -28.60 44.98 -26.22
N ILE A 778 -28.54 45.30 -27.53
CA ILE A 778 -29.73 45.65 -28.32
C ILE A 778 -30.61 44.41 -28.52
N ALA A 779 -30.01 43.24 -28.78
CA ALA A 779 -30.74 41.98 -28.92
C ALA A 779 -31.49 41.64 -27.62
N TRP A 780 -30.82 41.68 -26.47
CA TRP A 780 -31.42 41.50 -25.13
C TRP A 780 -32.59 42.45 -24.88
N ALA A 781 -32.42 43.74 -25.21
CA ALA A 781 -33.48 44.74 -25.04
C ALA A 781 -34.70 44.48 -25.95
N SER A 782 -34.47 43.99 -27.17
CA SER A 782 -35.52 43.70 -28.16
C SER A 782 -36.36 42.47 -27.80
N GLU A 783 -35.73 41.44 -27.24
CA GLU A 783 -36.39 40.20 -26.81
C GLU A 783 -37.32 40.46 -25.62
N LYS A 784 -36.85 41.26 -24.65
CA LYS A 784 -37.59 41.62 -23.44
C LYS A 784 -38.72 42.64 -23.68
N GLN A 785 -38.76 43.31 -24.84
CA GLN A 785 -39.84 44.21 -25.22
C GLN A 785 -41.21 43.49 -25.27
N HIS A 786 -41.19 42.18 -25.54
CA HIS A 786 -42.37 41.32 -25.66
C HIS A 786 -42.70 40.52 -24.38
N GLY A 787 -41.89 40.64 -23.31
CA GLY A 787 -42.06 39.92 -22.03
C GLY A 787 -42.98 40.60 -21.00
N ASP A 788 -43.04 40.04 -19.79
CA ASP A 788 -43.89 40.50 -18.67
C ASP A 788 -43.37 41.81 -18.03
N GLU A 789 -44.22 42.52 -17.26
CA GLU A 789 -43.85 43.80 -16.63
C GLU A 789 -42.72 43.68 -15.58
N SER A 790 -42.49 42.49 -15.03
CA SER A 790 -41.35 42.17 -14.15
C SER A 790 -40.02 42.25 -14.88
N ASP A 791 -39.99 41.82 -16.14
CA ASP A 791 -38.75 41.67 -16.92
C ASP A 791 -38.32 43.01 -17.53
N LYS A 792 -39.26 43.95 -17.63
CA LYS A 792 -39.03 45.32 -18.13
C LYS A 792 -38.39 46.24 -17.10
N ILE A 793 -38.23 45.81 -15.84
CA ILE A 793 -37.70 46.67 -14.77
C ILE A 793 -36.26 47.09 -15.07
N PHE A 794 -35.41 46.15 -15.49
CA PHE A 794 -34.00 46.41 -15.78
C PHE A 794 -33.80 47.12 -17.14
N VAL A 795 -34.60 46.77 -18.15
CA VAL A 795 -34.61 47.48 -19.45
C VAL A 795 -35.01 48.95 -19.29
N LYS A 796 -36.03 49.25 -18.47
CA LYS A 796 -36.46 50.64 -18.15
C LYS A 796 -35.38 51.43 -17.40
N GLN A 797 -34.55 50.78 -16.59
CA GLN A 797 -33.43 51.43 -15.92
C GLN A 797 -32.30 51.79 -16.89
N CYS A 798 -32.12 50.99 -17.95
CA CYS A 798 -31.09 51.16 -18.98
C CYS A 798 -31.57 51.92 -20.23
N GLU A 799 -32.84 52.36 -20.29
CA GLU A 799 -33.48 52.96 -21.48
C GLU A 799 -32.66 54.13 -22.07
N ARG A 800 -32.11 54.99 -21.21
CA ARG A 800 -31.27 56.12 -21.65
C ARG A 800 -29.94 55.69 -22.25
N PHE A 801 -29.38 54.56 -21.80
CA PHE A 801 -28.13 54.01 -22.32
C PHE A 801 -28.36 53.23 -23.62
N ILE A 802 -29.45 52.46 -23.70
CA ILE A 802 -29.86 51.73 -24.91
C ILE A 802 -30.20 52.71 -26.04
N GLN A 803 -30.92 53.80 -25.74
CA GLN A 803 -31.22 54.84 -26.72
C GLN A 803 -29.93 55.50 -27.26
N TRP A 804 -28.95 55.73 -26.39
CA TRP A 804 -27.64 56.26 -26.80
C TRP A 804 -26.88 55.27 -27.71
N LEU A 805 -26.92 53.97 -27.43
CA LEU A 805 -26.32 52.93 -28.28
C LEU A 805 -27.00 52.85 -29.66
N GLN A 806 -28.33 52.97 -29.71
CA GLN A 806 -29.08 52.98 -30.97
C GLN A 806 -28.79 54.22 -31.82
N GLU A 807 -28.74 55.40 -31.20
CA GLU A 807 -28.39 56.65 -31.89
C GLU A 807 -26.92 56.63 -32.38
N ALA A 808 -26.00 56.02 -31.63
CA ALA A 808 -24.59 55.88 -32.04
C ALA A 808 -24.42 54.87 -33.20
N SER A 809 -25.16 53.76 -33.19
CA SER A 809 -25.14 52.75 -34.26
C SER A 809 -25.72 53.30 -35.58
N GLU A 810 -26.78 54.11 -35.53
CA GLU A 810 -27.35 54.76 -36.71
C GLU A 810 -26.40 55.79 -37.36
N GLU A 811 -25.54 56.46 -36.57
CA GLU A 811 -24.52 57.40 -37.10
C GLU A 811 -23.34 56.67 -37.79
N ASP A 812 -22.98 55.46 -37.35
CA ASP A 812 -21.90 54.66 -37.95
C ASP A 812 -22.32 53.99 -39.27
N ASP A 813 -23.59 53.59 -39.41
CA ASP A 813 -24.13 53.02 -40.66
C ASP A 813 -24.29 54.08 -41.78
N GLU A 814 -24.61 55.35 -41.43
CA GLU A 814 -24.64 56.45 -42.42
C GLU A 814 -23.24 56.89 -42.90
N GLY A 815 -22.17 56.54 -42.17
CA GLY A 815 -20.78 56.82 -42.54
C GLY A 815 -20.15 55.82 -43.52
N GLY A 816 -20.76 54.65 -43.72
CA GLY A 816 -20.23 53.56 -44.56
C GLY A 816 -20.52 53.66 -46.06
N GLU A 817 -21.41 54.56 -46.49
CA GLU A 817 -21.73 54.77 -47.92
C GLU A 817 -20.89 55.88 -48.61
N GLU A 818 -19.97 56.54 -47.88
CA GLU A 818 -18.95 57.42 -48.47
C GLU A 818 -17.51 57.02 -48.08
N ALA A 819 -17.07 55.83 -48.52
CA ALA A 819 -15.64 55.48 -48.67
C ALA A 819 -15.37 54.53 -49.85
#